data_AF-A0A502FJF3-F1
#
_entry.id   AF-A0A502FJF3-F1
#
_cell.length_a   1.000
_cell.length_b   1.000
_cell.length_c   1.000
_cell.angle_alpha   90.00
_cell.angle_beta   90.00
_cell.angle_gamma   90.00
#
_symmetry.space_group_name_H-M   'P 1'
#
loop_
_entity.id
_entity.type
_entity.pdbx_description
1 polymer ?
#
loop_
_entity_poly.entity_id
_entity_poly.type
_entity_poly.pdbx_seq_one_letter_code
_entity_poly.pdbx_strand_id
1 'polypeptide(L)'
;MSLESHLQVLANERLLGTLLKGVDIILGAGSNTRLGDADDLAVNFPGHAADFADTYPVVITAADGKPTLLVNTDNEYTYLGRLKVDFDANGEVILANLASDSAINGAYAATAGNVAAAWGTSLGDLDATAFAAGTKGSQVRDLTDAVQGVIVATDANVFGYTGVYLEGERSLVRSEETNLGSLSADANAFAFREALGLSADSFVVSFKNGGGIRAQIGTLSAPDPVDGSVDKLPPLANPAAGKQTGGVSLLDVENSLRFDNKLMAFDTTPEGLKAILEHGVAAGTLQGRFPQIGGVSFSWDPDLPAGSRVSDIGLLSADGRGLLALYNDGAVLPGAPARISVVTLNFLANGGDGYPAKENGENFRYLLSDGTLSGAVDEALNFTDPGVIAGATPSGSTLLGEQQAFGTYLAARYATPETAYALADTPVSLDERIQKLNFRADTVLAGISMPGTGITIGEGPDSLVLRISQDAWVGDAQYVVKVDGIQVGGVLTASALHASGQSDVVTVRGDWAGGLHGATIEFLNDAWGGTPQTDRNLYLDGATYNGVAVAGANAVLEKPGPAFVTFTDTGPVTVPAPASATIGAGADSLVLKISQDAYLGAAQYTVAVDGVQIDGVLAASATRASGGADTLTVLGNWSGGLHEITVQFLNDAWDGTPETDRNLYLEGATYNGVAVEGVVAALEKPVAASFTVLDMGPVGAPVTTTIGAGPDGLVLRVSQDAYRGDAAYTVSVDGVQIGGVLTASALRSTGSSDTLNVFGNWGEGVHEARIEFLNDAWGGTPETDRNLFLDGATYGGAVVNGATATLERPGAAVFTFEDAATSGSANNADLLFAS
;
A
#
# COMPACT_ATOMS: atom_id res chain seq x y z
N MET A 1 -13.15 -32.55 37.02
CA MET A 1 -13.60 -31.72 35.89
C MET A 1 -12.59 -31.79 34.76
N SER A 2 -13.05 -31.90 33.51
CA SER A 2 -12.19 -31.78 32.33
C SER A 2 -12.37 -30.41 31.66
N LEU A 3 -11.28 -29.85 31.15
CA LEU A 3 -11.23 -28.62 30.36
C LEU A 3 -10.74 -28.95 28.96
N GLU A 4 -11.43 -28.49 27.92
CA GLU A 4 -10.95 -28.51 26.54
C GLU A 4 -10.41 -27.12 26.19
N SER A 5 -9.19 -27.03 25.65
CA SER A 5 -8.52 -25.78 25.34
C SER A 5 -7.89 -25.81 23.94
N HIS A 6 -7.65 -24.63 23.38
CA HIS A 6 -7.05 -24.47 22.06
C HIS A 6 -6.15 -23.22 22.01
N LEU A 7 -5.17 -23.12 22.92
CA LEU A 7 -4.36 -21.91 23.13
C LEU A 7 -3.17 -21.76 22.17
N GLN A 8 -3.14 -22.57 21.10
CA GLN A 8 -2.16 -22.55 19.99
C GLN A 8 -0.72 -22.92 20.37
N VAL A 9 -0.36 -22.89 21.66
CA VAL A 9 1.00 -23.19 22.16
C VAL A 9 0.88 -23.98 23.46
N LEU A 10 1.42 -25.21 23.50
CA LEU A 10 1.25 -26.13 24.65
C LEU A 10 1.73 -25.52 25.99
N ALA A 11 2.72 -24.63 25.95
CA ALA A 11 3.19 -23.92 27.14
C ALA A 11 2.09 -23.07 27.80
N ASN A 12 1.14 -22.55 27.03
CA ASN A 12 0.00 -21.80 27.54
C ASN A 12 -0.96 -22.70 28.32
N GLU A 13 -1.27 -23.91 27.82
CA GLU A 13 -2.03 -24.91 28.57
C GLU A 13 -1.33 -25.31 29.87
N ARG A 14 0.01 -25.46 29.84
CA ARG A 14 0.79 -25.77 31.04
C ARG A 14 0.69 -24.65 32.08
N LEU A 15 0.84 -23.40 31.65
CA LEU A 15 0.71 -22.25 32.53
C LEU A 15 -0.71 -22.17 33.10
N LEU A 16 -1.73 -22.31 32.24
CA LEU A 16 -3.13 -22.31 32.64
C LEU A 16 -3.39 -23.37 33.71
N GLY A 17 -2.87 -24.59 33.54
CA GLY A 17 -3.01 -25.68 34.52
C GLY A 17 -2.56 -25.29 35.94
N THR A 18 -1.52 -24.45 36.08
CA THR A 18 -1.04 -24.01 37.40
C THR A 18 -1.95 -22.97 38.07
N LEU A 19 -2.81 -22.30 37.30
CA LEU A 19 -3.71 -21.24 37.76
C LEU A 19 -5.12 -21.75 38.11
N LEU A 20 -5.47 -22.95 37.65
CA LEU A 20 -6.80 -23.52 37.82
C LEU A 20 -7.00 -24.16 39.20
N LYS A 21 -8.26 -24.29 39.62
CA LYS A 21 -8.68 -25.04 40.83
C LYS A 21 -9.80 -26.01 40.45
N GLY A 22 -9.72 -27.25 40.92
CA GLY A 22 -10.74 -28.29 40.66
C GLY A 22 -10.80 -28.82 39.22
N VAL A 23 -9.80 -28.53 38.37
CA VAL A 23 -9.66 -29.11 37.03
C VAL A 23 -8.67 -30.27 37.10
N ASP A 24 -9.12 -31.46 36.73
CA ASP A 24 -8.34 -32.69 36.83
C ASP A 24 -7.65 -33.04 35.51
N ILE A 25 -8.25 -32.66 34.38
CA ILE A 25 -7.75 -32.98 33.03
C ILE A 25 -7.89 -31.76 32.13
N ILE A 26 -6.85 -31.43 31.37
CA ILE A 26 -6.85 -30.48 30.26
C ILE A 26 -6.61 -31.27 28.97
N LEU A 27 -7.57 -31.22 28.05
CA LEU A 27 -7.42 -31.68 26.68
C LEU A 27 -6.97 -30.47 25.85
N GLY A 28 -5.68 -30.40 25.57
CA GLY A 28 -5.08 -29.35 24.75
C GLY A 28 -5.36 -29.56 23.26
N ALA A 29 -5.29 -28.46 22.50
CA ALA A 29 -5.35 -28.44 21.04
C ALA A 29 -4.66 -27.18 20.48
N GLY A 30 -4.50 -27.13 19.15
CA GLY A 30 -3.97 -25.97 18.42
C GLY A 30 -2.45 -25.88 18.32
N SER A 31 -1.72 -26.39 19.30
CA SER A 31 -0.25 -26.44 19.26
C SER A 31 0.32 -27.53 18.35
N ASN A 32 -0.52 -28.49 17.94
CA ASN A 32 -0.14 -29.72 17.21
C ASN A 32 0.98 -30.51 17.91
N THR A 33 1.22 -30.26 19.20
CA THR A 33 2.35 -30.84 19.92
C THR A 33 2.09 -32.31 20.22
N ARG A 34 2.89 -33.22 19.67
CA ARG A 34 2.75 -34.64 19.96
C ARG A 34 3.37 -35.00 21.31
N LEU A 35 2.55 -35.42 22.25
CA LEU A 35 2.99 -36.05 23.49
C LEU A 35 2.97 -37.57 23.31
N GLY A 36 3.89 -38.28 23.94
CA GLY A 36 3.91 -39.75 23.93
C GLY A 36 4.62 -40.30 25.15
N ASP A 37 4.46 -41.59 25.44
CA ASP A 37 5.14 -42.27 26.54
C ASP A 37 6.16 -43.31 26.05
N ALA A 38 6.56 -44.23 26.93
CA ALA A 38 7.67 -45.13 26.66
C ALA A 38 7.31 -46.32 25.75
N ASP A 39 6.03 -46.64 25.60
CA ASP A 39 5.53 -47.73 24.75
C ASP A 39 4.75 -47.24 23.53
N ASP A 40 4.53 -45.93 23.42
CA ASP A 40 4.09 -45.29 22.19
C ASP A 40 5.14 -45.35 21.07
N LEU A 41 4.65 -45.49 19.82
CA LEU A 41 5.47 -45.44 18.62
C LEU A 41 5.33 -44.08 17.92
N ALA A 42 6.43 -43.33 17.85
CA ALA A 42 6.53 -42.17 16.98
C ALA A 42 6.69 -42.63 15.51
N VAL A 43 5.83 -42.12 14.63
CA VAL A 43 5.69 -42.53 13.24
C VAL A 43 5.77 -41.29 12.37
N ASN A 44 6.49 -41.40 11.27
CA ASN A 44 6.57 -40.34 10.27
C ASN A 44 5.31 -40.40 9.40
N PHE A 45 4.51 -39.34 9.44
CA PHE A 45 3.42 -39.11 8.50
C PHE A 45 3.83 -37.99 7.52
N PRO A 46 3.21 -37.87 6.33
CA PRO A 46 3.46 -36.73 5.46
C PRO A 46 3.26 -35.41 6.21
N GLY A 47 4.30 -34.58 6.31
CA GLY A 47 4.26 -33.32 7.06
C GLY A 47 4.55 -33.43 8.57
N HIS A 48 4.70 -34.64 9.13
CA HIS A 48 4.84 -34.86 10.57
C HIS A 48 6.03 -35.75 10.90
N ALA A 49 7.02 -35.19 11.59
CA ALA A 49 8.21 -35.93 12.02
C ALA A 49 7.87 -37.04 13.02
N ALA A 50 8.74 -38.04 13.13
CA ALA A 50 8.58 -39.19 14.02
C ALA A 50 9.19 -38.94 15.42
N ASP A 51 8.72 -37.91 16.12
CA ASP A 51 9.17 -37.54 17.45
C ASP A 51 8.01 -37.23 18.42
N PHE A 52 8.35 -37.20 19.72
CA PHE A 52 7.48 -36.76 20.81
C PHE A 52 8.15 -35.59 21.51
N ALA A 53 7.39 -34.53 21.75
CA ALA A 53 7.90 -33.31 22.38
C ALA A 53 8.00 -33.43 23.91
N ASP A 54 7.15 -34.24 24.53
CA ASP A 54 7.15 -34.51 25.97
C ASP A 54 6.30 -35.75 26.30
N THR A 55 6.19 -36.10 27.59
CA THR A 55 5.48 -37.27 28.09
C THR A 55 3.96 -37.16 27.99
N TYR A 56 3.28 -38.28 27.72
CA TYR A 56 1.82 -38.41 27.80
C TYR A 56 1.37 -39.18 29.07
N PRO A 57 0.45 -38.67 29.92
CA PRO A 57 0.08 -37.26 30.06
C PRO A 57 1.19 -36.46 30.77
N VAL A 58 1.15 -35.13 30.63
CA VAL A 58 1.92 -34.22 31.48
C VAL A 58 1.16 -34.03 32.79
N VAL A 59 1.85 -34.14 33.93
CA VAL A 59 1.26 -33.88 35.25
C VAL A 59 1.63 -32.47 35.71
N ILE A 60 0.62 -31.65 36.01
CA ILE A 60 0.76 -30.26 36.46
C ILE A 60 0.23 -30.16 37.90
N THR A 61 0.88 -29.39 38.76
CA THR A 61 0.33 -29.03 40.07
C THR A 61 -0.54 -27.78 39.94
N ALA A 62 -1.83 -27.91 40.23
CA ALA A 62 -2.82 -26.84 40.15
C ALA A 62 -2.72 -25.84 41.31
N ALA A 63 -3.47 -24.73 41.24
CA ALA A 63 -3.45 -23.68 42.26
C ALA A 63 -4.01 -24.12 43.63
N ASP A 64 -4.73 -25.24 43.69
CA ASP A 64 -5.18 -25.89 44.93
C ASP A 64 -4.23 -26.99 45.43
N GLY A 65 -3.08 -27.18 44.76
CA GLY A 65 -2.06 -28.17 45.10
C GLY A 65 -2.36 -29.58 44.59
N LYS A 66 -3.48 -29.79 43.89
CA LYS A 66 -3.88 -31.10 43.35
C LYS A 66 -3.28 -31.32 41.95
N PRO A 67 -3.15 -32.58 41.49
CA PRO A 67 -2.67 -32.86 40.14
C PRO A 67 -3.72 -32.58 39.07
N THR A 68 -3.30 -31.96 37.97
CA THR A 68 -4.03 -31.81 36.71
C THR A 68 -3.25 -32.51 35.60
N LEU A 69 -3.92 -33.33 34.80
CA LEU A 69 -3.33 -34.05 33.67
C LEU A 69 -3.53 -33.25 32.38
N LEU A 70 -2.46 -32.90 31.68
CA LEU A 70 -2.52 -32.30 30.35
C LEU A 70 -2.22 -33.38 29.30
N VAL A 71 -3.14 -33.53 28.35
CA VAL A 71 -2.97 -34.38 27.16
C VAL A 71 -3.08 -33.56 25.89
N ASN A 72 -2.30 -33.93 24.89
CA ASN A 72 -2.32 -33.34 23.57
C ASN A 72 -1.78 -34.37 22.58
N THR A 73 -2.32 -34.38 21.36
CA THR A 73 -1.77 -35.14 20.25
C THR A 73 -1.51 -34.24 19.05
N ASP A 74 -0.82 -34.79 18.07
CA ASP A 74 -0.61 -34.15 16.79
C ASP A 74 -1.94 -33.96 16.01
N ASN A 75 -1.90 -33.18 14.93
CA ASN A 75 -3.08 -32.84 14.12
C ASN A 75 -3.34 -33.87 13.00
N GLU A 76 -4.26 -33.54 12.09
CA GLU A 76 -4.59 -34.32 10.89
C GLU A 76 -4.99 -35.78 11.15
N TYR A 77 -5.45 -36.07 12.38
CA TYR A 77 -5.81 -37.42 12.84
C TYR A 77 -4.66 -38.44 12.71
N THR A 78 -3.40 -37.98 12.70
CA THR A 78 -2.23 -38.85 12.66
C THR A 78 -2.06 -39.67 13.93
N TYR A 79 -2.61 -39.19 15.05
CA TYR A 79 -2.60 -39.85 16.35
C TYR A 79 -3.96 -39.79 17.04
N LEU A 80 -4.30 -40.86 17.77
CA LEU A 80 -5.42 -40.90 18.69
C LEU A 80 -4.90 -40.91 20.13
N GLY A 81 -5.14 -39.83 20.87
CA GLY A 81 -4.82 -39.77 22.29
C GLY A 81 -5.79 -40.62 23.11
N ARG A 82 -5.28 -41.46 23.99
CA ARG A 82 -6.08 -42.27 24.91
C ARG A 82 -5.59 -42.07 26.34
N LEU A 83 -6.52 -41.69 27.22
CA LEU A 83 -6.24 -41.51 28.64
C LEU A 83 -7.29 -42.25 29.49
N LYS A 84 -6.82 -43.19 30.31
CA LYS A 84 -7.50 -43.88 31.38
C LYS A 84 -7.03 -43.28 32.70
N VAL A 85 -7.97 -42.74 33.46
CA VAL A 85 -7.74 -42.07 34.74
C VAL A 85 -8.68 -42.65 35.77
N ASP A 86 -8.14 -43.03 36.92
CA ASP A 86 -8.94 -43.42 38.09
C ASP A 86 -9.03 -42.25 39.06
N PHE A 87 -10.20 -42.09 39.65
CA PHE A 87 -10.49 -41.06 40.64
C PHE A 87 -10.81 -41.69 42.00
N ASP A 88 -10.41 -41.03 43.08
CA ASP A 88 -10.80 -41.43 44.42
C ASP A 88 -12.26 -41.04 44.73
N ALA A 89 -12.72 -41.33 45.95
CA ALA A 89 -14.08 -41.02 46.38
C ALA A 89 -14.37 -39.49 46.46
N ASN A 90 -13.34 -38.65 46.46
CA ASN A 90 -13.44 -37.20 46.46
C ASN A 90 -13.35 -36.61 45.04
N GLY A 91 -13.17 -37.44 44.02
CA GLY A 91 -13.00 -37.01 42.64
C GLY A 91 -11.58 -36.53 42.33
N GLU A 92 -10.57 -36.91 43.12
CA GLU A 92 -9.16 -36.57 42.89
C GLU A 92 -8.44 -37.66 42.08
N VAL A 93 -7.55 -37.26 41.18
CA VAL A 93 -6.78 -38.19 40.34
C VAL A 93 -5.85 -39.07 41.16
N ILE A 94 -5.93 -40.38 40.97
CA ILE A 94 -5.02 -41.36 41.58
C ILE A 94 -3.79 -41.55 40.69
N LEU A 95 -2.77 -40.71 40.87
CA LEU A 95 -1.55 -40.72 40.04
C LEU A 95 -0.83 -42.09 40.00
N ALA A 96 -0.89 -42.87 41.09
CA ALA A 96 -0.26 -44.18 41.16
C ALA A 96 -0.84 -45.17 40.12
N ASN A 97 -2.11 -45.02 39.75
CA ASN A 97 -2.76 -45.90 38.78
C ASN A 97 -2.38 -45.53 37.33
N LEU A 98 -2.05 -44.27 37.06
CA LEU A 98 -1.60 -43.83 35.73
C LEU A 98 -0.35 -44.59 35.28
N ALA A 99 0.59 -44.83 36.19
CA ALA A 99 1.81 -45.59 35.89
C ALA A 99 1.50 -47.06 35.52
N SER A 100 0.54 -47.69 36.21
CA SER A 100 0.10 -49.06 35.89
C SER A 100 -0.73 -49.15 34.60
N ASP A 101 -1.33 -48.04 34.18
CA ASP A 101 -2.14 -47.93 32.96
C ASP A 101 -1.34 -47.40 31.76
N SER A 102 0.00 -47.31 31.85
CA SER A 102 0.88 -46.88 30.74
C SER A 102 0.59 -47.65 29.45
N ALA A 103 0.41 -48.98 29.53
CA ALA A 103 0.03 -49.81 28.37
C ALA A 103 -1.35 -49.51 27.74
N ILE A 104 -2.13 -48.60 28.32
CA ILE A 104 -3.45 -48.14 27.85
C ILE A 104 -3.41 -46.65 27.51
N ASN A 105 -2.69 -45.86 28.30
CA ASN A 105 -2.47 -44.46 28.07
C ASN A 105 -1.52 -44.25 26.89
N GLY A 106 -1.53 -43.06 26.30
CA GLY A 106 -0.59 -42.72 25.25
C GLY A 106 -1.23 -42.19 23.97
N ALA A 107 -0.37 -41.92 22.99
CA ALA A 107 -0.71 -41.44 21.67
C ALA A 107 -0.56 -42.57 20.64
N TYR A 108 -1.70 -43.08 20.20
CA TYR A 108 -1.77 -44.21 19.27
C TYR A 108 -1.69 -43.71 17.83
N ALA A 109 -0.58 -43.96 17.14
CA ALA A 109 -0.42 -43.60 15.73
C ALA A 109 -1.50 -44.25 14.85
N ALA A 110 -2.06 -43.51 13.89
CA ALA A 110 -3.10 -43.98 12.97
C ALA A 110 -2.52 -44.87 11.83
N THR A 111 -1.76 -45.90 12.20
CA THR A 111 -1.15 -46.85 11.26
C THR A 111 -2.05 -48.06 11.01
N ALA A 112 -1.88 -48.71 9.85
CA ALA A 112 -2.52 -49.99 9.58
C ALA A 112 -2.23 -51.04 10.68
N GLY A 113 -1.02 -51.00 11.28
CA GLY A 113 -0.64 -51.89 12.38
C GLY A 113 -1.50 -51.69 13.61
N ASN A 114 -1.72 -50.43 14.01
CA ASN A 114 -2.58 -50.10 15.15
C ASN A 114 -4.06 -50.39 14.86
N VAL A 115 -4.52 -50.23 13.62
CA VAL A 115 -5.87 -50.68 13.21
C VAL A 115 -6.00 -52.20 13.34
N ALA A 116 -4.99 -52.96 12.89
CA ALA A 116 -5.00 -54.41 12.97
C ALA A 116 -5.01 -54.89 14.43
N ALA A 117 -4.18 -54.27 15.28
CA ALA A 117 -4.16 -54.53 16.72
C ALA A 117 -5.51 -54.22 17.37
N ALA A 118 -6.12 -53.08 17.05
CA ALA A 118 -7.44 -52.68 17.58
C ALA A 118 -8.56 -53.65 17.19
N TRP A 119 -8.42 -54.32 16.04
CA TRP A 119 -9.36 -55.35 15.56
C TRP A 119 -8.97 -56.78 15.95
N GLY A 120 -7.85 -56.98 16.64
CA GLY A 120 -7.35 -58.31 17.02
C GLY A 120 -7.02 -59.19 15.81
N THR A 121 -6.51 -58.59 14.73
CA THR A 121 -6.26 -59.24 13.43
C THR A 121 -4.84 -58.96 12.92
N SER A 122 -4.44 -59.58 11.80
CA SER A 122 -3.16 -59.31 11.15
C SER A 122 -3.29 -58.21 10.10
N LEU A 123 -2.16 -57.55 9.74
CA LEU A 123 -2.12 -56.55 8.66
C LEU A 123 -2.70 -57.07 7.34
N GLY A 124 -2.42 -58.34 7.01
CA GLY A 124 -2.90 -58.96 5.77
C GLY A 124 -4.39 -59.28 5.77
N ASP A 125 -5.04 -59.28 6.94
CA ASP A 125 -6.45 -59.65 7.11
C ASP A 125 -7.36 -58.44 7.29
N LEU A 126 -6.82 -57.22 7.24
CA LEU A 126 -7.58 -55.98 7.46
C LEU A 126 -8.77 -55.84 6.50
N ASP A 127 -8.60 -56.20 5.23
CA ASP A 127 -9.68 -56.16 4.24
C ASP A 127 -10.82 -57.13 4.53
N ALA A 128 -10.50 -58.29 5.13
CA ALA A 128 -11.49 -59.29 5.53
C ALA A 128 -12.09 -59.04 6.93
N THR A 129 -11.55 -58.06 7.67
CA THR A 129 -11.94 -57.75 9.05
C THR A 129 -12.31 -56.28 9.20
N ALA A 130 -11.36 -55.41 9.55
CA ALA A 130 -11.60 -53.99 9.82
C ALA A 130 -12.29 -53.26 8.66
N PHE A 131 -11.95 -53.60 7.43
CA PHE A 131 -12.50 -53.00 6.21
C PHE A 131 -13.45 -53.92 5.42
N ALA A 132 -13.94 -55.01 6.04
CA ALA A 132 -14.94 -55.87 5.40
C ALA A 132 -16.27 -55.13 5.21
N ALA A 133 -17.03 -55.48 4.18
CA ALA A 133 -18.30 -54.82 3.88
C ALA A 133 -19.24 -54.78 5.09
N GLY A 134 -19.73 -53.58 5.44
CA GLY A 134 -20.66 -53.36 6.55
C GLY A 134 -19.99 -53.06 7.89
N THR A 135 -18.65 -53.08 7.99
CA THR A 135 -17.94 -52.61 9.18
C THR A 135 -17.80 -51.09 9.19
N LYS A 136 -17.51 -50.51 10.37
CA LYS A 136 -17.19 -49.08 10.49
C LYS A 136 -15.99 -48.67 9.64
N GLY A 137 -14.96 -49.52 9.56
CA GLY A 137 -13.79 -49.25 8.72
C GLY A 137 -14.15 -49.21 7.23
N SER A 138 -14.99 -50.12 6.75
CA SER A 138 -15.47 -50.07 5.36
C SER A 138 -16.25 -48.80 5.06
N GLN A 139 -17.11 -48.35 5.98
CA GLN A 139 -17.88 -47.11 5.81
C GLN A 139 -16.99 -45.86 5.76
N VAL A 140 -15.97 -45.79 6.63
CA VAL A 140 -14.97 -44.70 6.59
C VAL A 140 -14.17 -44.74 5.29
N ARG A 141 -13.76 -45.94 4.84
CA ARG A 141 -13.05 -46.10 3.56
C ARG A 141 -13.92 -45.68 2.38
N ASP A 142 -15.17 -46.12 2.31
CA ASP A 142 -16.09 -45.76 1.22
C ASP A 142 -16.27 -44.23 1.12
N LEU A 143 -16.37 -43.53 2.26
CA LEU A 143 -16.46 -42.07 2.30
C LEU A 143 -15.16 -41.38 1.88
N THR A 144 -14.02 -41.83 2.40
CA THR A 144 -12.71 -41.24 2.10
C THR A 144 -12.29 -41.49 0.65
N ASP A 145 -12.56 -42.69 0.10
CA ASP A 145 -12.35 -43.02 -1.30
C ASP A 145 -13.23 -42.18 -2.22
N ALA A 146 -14.49 -41.93 -1.84
CA ALA A 146 -15.39 -41.07 -2.62
C ALA A 146 -14.89 -39.61 -2.63
N VAL A 147 -14.45 -39.07 -1.49
CA VAL A 147 -13.84 -37.73 -1.41
C VAL A 147 -12.54 -37.68 -2.23
N GLN A 148 -11.68 -38.69 -2.10
CA GLN A 148 -10.45 -38.78 -2.87
C GLN A 148 -10.72 -38.84 -4.38
N GLY A 149 -11.78 -39.54 -4.80
CA GLY A 149 -12.21 -39.59 -6.19
C GLY A 149 -12.59 -38.23 -6.75
N VAL A 150 -13.30 -37.39 -5.96
CA VAL A 150 -13.63 -36.02 -6.35
C VAL A 150 -12.36 -35.17 -6.46
N ILE A 151 -11.47 -35.24 -5.46
CA ILE A 151 -10.18 -34.51 -5.45
C ILE A 151 -9.34 -34.88 -6.68
N VAL A 152 -9.18 -36.17 -6.98
CA VAL A 152 -8.41 -36.63 -8.14
C VAL A 152 -9.04 -36.15 -9.44
N ALA A 153 -10.37 -36.19 -9.57
CA ALA A 153 -11.06 -35.77 -10.77
C ALA A 153 -10.92 -34.26 -11.03
N THR A 154 -11.08 -33.42 -10.00
CA THR A 154 -10.92 -31.96 -10.14
C THR A 154 -9.46 -31.56 -10.30
N ASP A 155 -8.53 -32.25 -9.62
CA ASP A 155 -7.10 -31.94 -9.73
C ASP A 155 -6.49 -32.41 -11.07
N ALA A 156 -7.10 -33.40 -11.73
CA ALA A 156 -6.68 -33.86 -13.06
C ALA A 156 -7.04 -32.88 -14.18
N ASN A 157 -8.00 -31.98 -13.95
CA ASN A 157 -8.42 -30.99 -14.93
C ASN A 157 -7.51 -29.75 -14.86
N VAL A 158 -6.34 -29.82 -15.51
CA VAL A 158 -5.34 -28.74 -15.55
C VAL A 158 -5.71 -27.70 -16.62
N PHE A 159 -5.81 -26.43 -16.21
CA PHE A 159 -6.11 -25.32 -17.11
C PHE A 159 -4.86 -24.65 -17.69
N GLY A 160 -3.73 -24.72 -17.00
CA GLY A 160 -2.45 -24.16 -17.44
C GLY A 160 -1.40 -24.30 -16.34
N TYR A 161 -0.32 -23.53 -16.43
CA TYR A 161 0.85 -23.68 -15.57
C TYR A 161 1.32 -22.34 -15.00
N THR A 162 1.81 -22.40 -13.75
CA THR A 162 2.55 -21.31 -13.09
C THR A 162 3.91 -21.83 -12.63
N GLY A 163 4.95 -21.04 -12.89
CA GLY A 163 6.31 -21.27 -12.38
C GLY A 163 6.55 -20.66 -11.01
N VAL A 164 5.58 -19.91 -10.49
CA VAL A 164 5.63 -19.18 -9.22
C VAL A 164 4.43 -19.51 -8.34
N TYR A 165 4.55 -19.26 -7.05
CA TYR A 165 3.41 -19.23 -6.13
C TYR A 165 2.47 -18.07 -6.49
N LEU A 166 1.16 -18.35 -6.54
CA LEU A 166 0.15 -17.32 -6.77
C LEU A 166 -0.45 -16.91 -5.42
N GLU A 167 -0.17 -15.67 -5.03
CA GLU A 167 -0.46 -15.13 -3.72
C GLU A 167 -1.96 -14.89 -3.50
N GLY A 168 -2.54 -15.63 -2.56
CA GLY A 168 -3.95 -15.57 -2.22
C GLY A 168 -4.21 -15.37 -0.73
N GLU A 169 -3.17 -15.09 0.05
CA GLU A 169 -3.27 -14.88 1.49
C GLU A 169 -4.12 -13.65 1.81
N ARG A 170 -5.02 -13.84 2.77
CA ARG A 170 -5.99 -12.83 3.19
C ARG A 170 -5.34 -11.50 3.58
N SER A 171 -4.17 -11.54 4.22
CA SER A 171 -3.43 -10.35 4.66
C SER A 171 -2.95 -9.49 3.50
N LEU A 172 -2.68 -10.09 2.34
CA LEU A 172 -2.07 -9.42 1.19
C LEU A 172 -3.12 -9.03 0.15
N VAL A 173 -3.96 -9.98 -0.30
CA VAL A 173 -5.01 -9.71 -1.32
C VAL A 173 -6.02 -8.63 -0.90
N ARG A 174 -6.05 -8.28 0.39
CA ARG A 174 -6.93 -7.26 1.00
C ARG A 174 -6.22 -5.96 1.35
N SER A 175 -4.96 -5.80 0.96
CA SER A 175 -4.10 -4.74 1.46
C SER A 175 -3.20 -4.13 0.38
N GLU A 176 -2.80 -4.92 -0.61
CA GLU A 176 -1.80 -4.56 -1.62
C GLU A 176 -2.04 -5.33 -2.93
N GLU A 177 -1.25 -5.02 -3.96
CA GLU A 177 -1.25 -5.80 -5.20
C GLU A 177 -0.83 -7.24 -4.91
N THR A 178 -1.46 -8.19 -5.58
CA THR A 178 -1.00 -9.59 -5.53
C THR A 178 -0.98 -10.18 -6.93
N ASN A 179 -0.03 -11.05 -7.22
CA ASN A 179 0.09 -11.64 -8.55
C ASN A 179 -1.15 -12.49 -8.94
N LEU A 180 -1.80 -13.21 -8.01
CA LEU A 180 -3.06 -13.92 -8.27
C LEU A 180 -4.23 -12.94 -8.49
N GLY A 181 -4.26 -11.85 -7.73
CA GLY A 181 -5.22 -10.77 -7.89
C GLY A 181 -5.16 -10.17 -9.28
N SER A 182 -3.98 -9.69 -9.68
CA SER A 182 -3.70 -9.15 -11.02
C SER A 182 -3.98 -10.17 -12.12
N LEU A 183 -3.51 -11.41 -11.98
CA LEU A 183 -3.71 -12.47 -12.98
C LEU A 183 -5.19 -12.82 -13.18
N SER A 184 -5.96 -12.90 -12.10
CA SER A 184 -7.40 -13.23 -12.18
C SER A 184 -8.26 -12.05 -12.64
N ALA A 185 -7.84 -10.80 -12.39
CA ALA A 185 -8.45 -9.63 -12.99
C ALA A 185 -8.12 -9.51 -14.49
N ASP A 186 -6.88 -9.80 -14.89
CA ASP A 186 -6.46 -9.85 -16.30
C ASP A 186 -7.25 -10.91 -17.09
N ALA A 187 -7.55 -12.06 -16.48
CA ALA A 187 -8.38 -13.09 -17.10
C ALA A 187 -9.81 -12.59 -17.42
N ASN A 188 -10.41 -11.80 -16.52
CA ASN A 188 -11.71 -11.19 -16.77
C ASN A 188 -11.63 -10.16 -17.90
N ALA A 189 -10.59 -9.30 -17.90
CA ALA A 189 -10.36 -8.32 -18.96
C ALA A 189 -10.12 -8.99 -20.33
N PHE A 190 -9.42 -10.13 -20.34
CA PHE A 190 -9.22 -10.95 -21.54
C PHE A 190 -10.55 -11.45 -22.09
N ALA A 191 -11.38 -12.09 -21.26
CA ALA A 191 -12.69 -12.58 -21.67
C ALA A 191 -13.61 -11.46 -22.21
N PHE A 192 -13.58 -10.29 -21.58
CA PHE A 192 -14.40 -9.16 -22.02
C PHE A 192 -13.91 -8.56 -23.34
N ARG A 193 -12.59 -8.47 -23.53
CA ARG A 193 -11.98 -8.01 -24.79
C ARG A 193 -12.36 -8.91 -25.96
N GLU A 194 -12.29 -10.24 -25.76
CA GLU A 194 -12.75 -11.22 -26.75
C GLU A 194 -14.24 -11.03 -27.06
N ALA A 195 -15.08 -10.83 -26.03
CA ALA A 195 -16.52 -10.63 -26.21
C ALA A 195 -16.89 -9.36 -26.97
N LEU A 196 -16.04 -8.33 -26.94
CA LEU A 196 -16.19 -7.11 -27.73
C LEU A 196 -15.48 -7.15 -29.09
N GLY A 197 -14.68 -8.19 -29.37
CA GLY A 197 -13.83 -8.25 -30.56
C GLY A 197 -12.78 -7.14 -30.61
N LEU A 198 -12.31 -6.68 -29.45
CA LEU A 198 -11.34 -5.59 -29.34
C LEU A 198 -9.90 -6.10 -29.49
N SER A 199 -9.03 -5.27 -30.06
CA SER A 199 -7.60 -5.55 -30.17
C SER A 199 -6.87 -5.37 -28.83
N ALA A 200 -5.65 -5.92 -28.72
CA ALA A 200 -4.88 -5.91 -27.48
C ALA A 200 -4.45 -4.51 -27.00
N ASP A 201 -4.36 -3.55 -27.93
CA ASP A 201 -4.07 -2.13 -27.67
C ASP A 201 -5.28 -1.35 -27.13
N SER A 202 -6.50 -1.91 -27.18
CA SER A 202 -7.68 -1.29 -26.60
C SER A 202 -7.65 -1.34 -25.06
N PHE A 203 -8.09 -0.28 -24.40
CA PHE A 203 -8.20 -0.22 -22.95
C PHE A 203 -9.50 -0.87 -22.45
N VAL A 204 -9.37 -1.81 -21.52
CA VAL A 204 -10.50 -2.48 -20.85
C VAL A 204 -10.11 -2.64 -19.39
N VAL A 205 -10.95 -2.13 -18.49
CA VAL A 205 -10.72 -2.20 -17.06
C VAL A 205 -11.36 -3.45 -16.48
N SER A 206 -10.65 -4.11 -15.58
CA SER A 206 -11.17 -5.18 -14.75
C SER A 206 -10.86 -4.91 -13.29
N PHE A 207 -11.84 -5.15 -12.42
CA PHE A 207 -11.60 -5.15 -10.98
C PHE A 207 -12.40 -6.24 -10.30
N LYS A 208 -11.87 -6.73 -9.18
CA LYS A 208 -12.53 -7.65 -8.26
C LYS A 208 -12.06 -7.37 -6.82
N ASN A 209 -12.83 -7.83 -5.86
CA ASN A 209 -12.54 -7.60 -4.45
C ASN A 209 -11.65 -8.72 -3.90
N GLY A 210 -10.65 -8.39 -3.06
CA GLY A 210 -9.77 -9.36 -2.41
C GLY A 210 -10.53 -10.38 -1.54
N GLY A 211 -11.72 -10.03 -1.07
CA GLY A 211 -12.64 -10.94 -0.38
C GLY A 211 -13.15 -12.09 -1.25
N GLY A 212 -13.14 -11.94 -2.57
CA GLY A 212 -13.45 -12.98 -3.55
C GLY A 212 -12.34 -14.01 -3.74
N ILE A 213 -11.08 -13.67 -3.39
CA ILE A 213 -9.93 -14.57 -3.41
C ILE A 213 -9.79 -15.25 -2.05
N ARG A 214 -9.86 -16.58 -2.04
CA ARG A 214 -10.10 -17.38 -0.83
C ARG A 214 -8.91 -18.24 -0.42
N ALA A 215 -7.98 -18.46 -1.33
CA ALA A 215 -6.77 -19.24 -1.11
C ALA A 215 -5.73 -18.90 -2.20
N GLN A 216 -4.47 -19.05 -1.84
CA GLN A 216 -3.32 -19.13 -2.73
C GLN A 216 -3.41 -20.33 -3.69
N ILE A 217 -2.59 -20.30 -4.75
CA ILE A 217 -2.32 -21.46 -5.60
C ILE A 217 -0.82 -21.73 -5.59
N GLY A 218 -0.44 -22.84 -4.97
CA GLY A 218 0.95 -23.19 -4.71
C GLY A 218 1.11 -23.91 -3.38
N THR A 219 2.35 -24.09 -2.95
CA THR A 219 2.66 -24.68 -1.66
C THR A 219 3.80 -23.94 -0.99
N LEU A 220 4.01 -24.20 0.29
CA LEU A 220 5.17 -23.73 1.04
C LEU A 220 6.16 -24.87 1.18
N SER A 221 7.47 -24.58 1.13
CA SER A 221 8.48 -25.57 1.47
C SER A 221 8.37 -25.98 2.93
N ALA A 222 9.00 -27.10 3.30
CA ALA A 222 9.37 -27.29 4.69
C ALA A 222 10.33 -26.16 5.13
N PRO A 223 10.31 -25.73 6.41
CA PRO A 223 11.28 -24.78 6.92
C PRO A 223 12.71 -25.26 6.64
N ASP A 224 13.56 -24.38 6.13
CA ASP A 224 14.97 -24.67 5.92
C ASP A 224 15.61 -25.05 7.26
N PRO A 225 16.34 -26.18 7.34
CA PRO A 225 16.86 -26.68 8.60
C PRO A 225 18.00 -25.81 9.20
N VAL A 226 18.53 -24.84 8.44
CA VAL A 226 19.61 -23.94 8.85
C VAL A 226 19.05 -22.63 9.41
N ASP A 227 18.13 -21.99 8.69
CA ASP A 227 17.64 -20.65 9.05
C ASP A 227 16.12 -20.57 9.29
N GLY A 228 15.40 -21.67 9.11
CA GLY A 228 13.95 -21.75 9.31
C GLY A 228 13.13 -21.04 8.24
N SER A 229 13.74 -20.55 7.16
CA SER A 229 13.05 -19.89 6.07
C SER A 229 12.10 -20.85 5.34
N VAL A 230 11.01 -20.30 4.79
CA VAL A 230 9.98 -21.07 4.08
C VAL A 230 9.81 -20.47 2.69
N ASP A 231 10.04 -21.27 1.66
CA ASP A 231 9.92 -20.85 0.27
C ASP A 231 8.49 -20.98 -0.22
N LYS A 232 8.05 -20.00 -1.01
CA LYS A 232 6.80 -20.04 -1.76
C LYS A 232 7.02 -20.75 -3.10
N LEU A 233 6.41 -21.92 -3.28
CA LEU A 233 6.62 -22.82 -4.41
C LEU A 233 5.37 -22.92 -5.30
N PRO A 234 5.51 -23.15 -6.61
CA PRO A 234 4.37 -23.43 -7.49
C PRO A 234 3.65 -24.73 -7.06
N PRO A 235 2.44 -25.00 -7.60
CA PRO A 235 1.70 -26.22 -7.29
C PRO A 235 2.54 -27.49 -7.45
N LEU A 236 2.44 -28.41 -6.48
CA LEU A 236 3.14 -29.69 -6.56
C LEU A 236 2.51 -30.60 -7.62
N ALA A 237 3.32 -31.53 -8.14
CA ALA A 237 2.81 -32.62 -8.94
C ALA A 237 1.88 -33.52 -8.10
N ASN A 238 0.81 -34.01 -8.72
CA ASN A 238 -0.06 -35.04 -8.16
C ASN A 238 -0.11 -36.24 -9.13
N PRO A 239 0.72 -37.28 -8.90
CA PRO A 239 0.74 -38.46 -9.76
C PRO A 239 -0.60 -39.20 -9.85
N ALA A 240 -1.42 -39.18 -8.79
CA ALA A 240 -2.73 -39.84 -8.80
C ALA A 240 -3.73 -39.14 -9.74
N ALA A 241 -3.57 -37.83 -9.92
CA ALA A 241 -4.36 -37.02 -10.86
C ALA A 241 -3.68 -36.82 -12.22
N GLY A 242 -2.43 -37.27 -12.40
CA GLY A 242 -1.63 -36.99 -13.60
C GLY A 242 -1.20 -35.53 -13.75
N LYS A 243 -1.35 -34.72 -12.69
CA LYS A 243 -0.96 -33.31 -12.65
C LYS A 243 0.56 -33.18 -12.47
N GLN A 244 1.19 -32.38 -13.33
CA GLN A 244 2.61 -32.06 -13.21
C GLN A 244 2.83 -30.86 -12.29
N THR A 245 4.06 -30.69 -11.78
CA THR A 245 4.44 -29.48 -11.02
C THR A 245 4.15 -28.22 -11.82
N GLY A 246 3.64 -27.20 -11.13
CA GLY A 246 3.20 -25.94 -11.73
C GLY A 246 1.80 -25.98 -12.33
N GLY A 247 1.20 -27.16 -12.52
CA GLY A 247 -0.16 -27.27 -13.07
C GLY A 247 -1.16 -26.56 -12.16
N VAL A 248 -2.00 -25.72 -12.73
CA VAL A 248 -3.14 -25.07 -12.06
C VAL A 248 -4.40 -25.80 -12.47
N SER A 249 -5.00 -26.54 -11.54
CA SER A 249 -6.15 -27.40 -11.79
C SER A 249 -7.48 -26.75 -11.43
N LEU A 250 -8.59 -27.39 -11.82
CA LEU A 250 -9.92 -27.01 -11.36
C LEU A 250 -10.01 -27.02 -9.83
N LEU A 251 -9.36 -27.97 -9.15
CA LEU A 251 -9.31 -27.98 -7.68
C LEU A 251 -8.66 -26.71 -7.11
N ASP A 252 -7.55 -26.26 -7.70
CA ASP A 252 -6.89 -25.03 -7.27
C ASP A 252 -7.81 -23.82 -7.49
N VAL A 253 -8.42 -23.72 -8.68
CA VAL A 253 -9.30 -22.61 -9.06
C VAL A 253 -10.58 -22.57 -8.22
N GLU A 254 -11.22 -23.72 -7.97
CA GLU A 254 -12.38 -23.81 -7.10
C GLU A 254 -12.03 -23.41 -5.66
N ASN A 255 -10.84 -23.75 -5.17
CA ASN A 255 -10.40 -23.37 -3.84
C ASN A 255 -10.09 -21.87 -3.70
N SER A 256 -9.51 -21.26 -4.74
CA SER A 256 -9.15 -19.84 -4.75
C SER A 256 -10.31 -18.92 -5.10
N LEU A 257 -11.17 -19.28 -6.06
CA LEU A 257 -12.28 -18.48 -6.58
C LEU A 257 -13.64 -19.15 -6.30
N ARG A 258 -13.88 -19.53 -5.04
CA ARG A 258 -14.97 -20.44 -4.57
C ARG A 258 -16.39 -20.08 -4.97
N PHE A 259 -16.66 -18.81 -5.25
CA PHE A 259 -18.02 -18.35 -5.50
C PHE A 259 -18.44 -18.50 -6.96
N ASP A 260 -17.48 -18.64 -7.88
CA ASP A 260 -17.70 -18.63 -9.33
C ASP A 260 -18.70 -17.53 -9.77
N ASN A 261 -18.46 -16.30 -9.31
CA ASN A 261 -19.32 -15.18 -9.67
C ASN A 261 -19.34 -15.01 -11.18
N LYS A 262 -20.50 -14.62 -11.73
CA LYS A 262 -20.64 -14.40 -13.17
C LYS A 262 -20.02 -13.06 -13.55
N LEU A 263 -19.39 -13.00 -14.72
CA LEU A 263 -18.77 -11.76 -15.19
C LEU A 263 -19.84 -10.82 -15.73
N MET A 264 -19.74 -9.57 -15.32
CA MET A 264 -20.63 -8.49 -15.73
C MET A 264 -19.81 -7.33 -16.27
N ALA A 265 -20.11 -6.98 -17.53
CA ALA A 265 -19.60 -5.81 -18.21
C ALA A 265 -20.52 -4.61 -17.96
N PHE A 266 -19.94 -3.42 -17.88
CA PHE A 266 -20.66 -2.14 -17.88
C PHE A 266 -19.73 -1.05 -18.40
N ASP A 267 -20.29 0.13 -18.65
CA ASP A 267 -19.54 1.29 -19.08
C ASP A 267 -19.62 2.39 -18.00
N THR A 268 -18.55 3.14 -17.80
CA THR A 268 -18.46 4.22 -16.80
C THR A 268 -17.72 5.44 -17.36
N THR A 269 -17.77 6.57 -16.64
CA THR A 269 -16.95 7.76 -16.93
C THR A 269 -15.62 7.71 -16.15
N PRO A 270 -14.64 8.58 -16.43
CA PRO A 270 -13.45 8.70 -15.61
C PRO A 270 -13.75 8.92 -14.12
N GLU A 271 -14.72 9.78 -13.80
CA GLU A 271 -15.15 10.07 -12.44
C GLU A 271 -15.80 8.85 -11.78
N GLY A 272 -16.61 8.11 -12.55
CA GLY A 272 -17.23 6.88 -12.07
C GLY A 272 -16.22 5.79 -11.76
N LEU A 273 -15.18 5.63 -12.60
CA LEU A 273 -14.06 4.73 -12.31
C LEU A 273 -13.30 5.17 -11.05
N LYS A 274 -13.00 6.47 -10.91
CA LYS A 274 -12.35 6.99 -9.68
C LYS A 274 -13.19 6.68 -8.45
N ALA A 275 -14.50 6.90 -8.49
CA ALA A 275 -15.39 6.61 -7.36
C ALA A 275 -15.40 5.12 -6.97
N ILE A 276 -15.33 4.22 -7.96
CA ILE A 276 -15.24 2.77 -7.74
C ILE A 276 -13.90 2.39 -7.09
N LEU A 277 -12.78 2.94 -7.55
CA LEU A 277 -11.45 2.68 -6.99
C LEU A 277 -11.30 3.27 -5.58
N GLU A 278 -11.76 4.49 -5.37
CA GLU A 278 -11.82 5.16 -4.06
C GLU A 278 -12.57 4.30 -3.03
N HIS A 279 -13.73 3.76 -3.40
CA HIS A 279 -14.49 2.88 -2.51
C HIS A 279 -13.68 1.64 -2.08
N GLY A 280 -12.90 1.08 -3.00
CA GLY A 280 -12.07 -0.08 -2.75
C GLY A 280 -11.01 0.14 -1.66
N VAL A 281 -10.45 1.36 -1.59
CA VAL A 281 -9.40 1.74 -0.62
C VAL A 281 -9.90 2.61 0.54
N ALA A 282 -11.15 3.07 0.51
CA ALA A 282 -11.75 3.96 1.51
C ALA A 282 -11.70 3.44 2.95
N ALA A 283 -11.77 2.12 3.14
CA ALA A 283 -11.70 1.48 4.46
C ALA A 283 -10.28 1.06 4.87
N GLY A 284 -9.26 1.37 4.06
CA GLY A 284 -7.89 0.95 4.28
C GLY A 284 -7.66 -0.51 3.87
N THR A 285 -6.80 -1.21 4.62
CA THR A 285 -6.33 -2.57 4.32
C THR A 285 -7.07 -3.66 5.13
N LEU A 286 -6.79 -4.94 4.86
CA LEU A 286 -7.36 -6.13 5.53
C LEU A 286 -8.88 -6.35 5.38
N GLN A 287 -9.53 -5.55 4.54
CA GLN A 287 -10.96 -5.57 4.30
C GLN A 287 -11.31 -6.32 2.99
N GLY A 288 -12.53 -6.85 2.89
CA GLY A 288 -12.92 -7.67 1.74
C GLY A 288 -13.05 -6.91 0.42
N ARG A 289 -13.35 -5.62 0.46
CA ARG A 289 -13.57 -4.71 -0.68
C ARG A 289 -12.29 -4.19 -1.35
N PHE A 290 -11.08 -4.55 -0.90
CA PHE A 290 -9.84 -4.06 -1.51
C PHE A 290 -9.79 -4.50 -2.97
N PRO A 291 -9.52 -3.61 -3.94
CA PRO A 291 -9.58 -3.95 -5.34
C PRO A 291 -8.30 -4.66 -5.78
N GLN A 292 -8.44 -5.81 -6.44
CA GLN A 292 -7.44 -6.38 -7.33
C GLN A 292 -7.85 -6.03 -8.77
N ILE A 293 -6.89 -5.64 -9.61
CA ILE A 293 -7.17 -4.93 -10.86
C ILE A 293 -6.43 -5.50 -12.07
N GLY A 294 -7.00 -5.27 -13.26
CA GLY A 294 -6.39 -5.57 -14.55
C GLY A 294 -6.77 -4.51 -15.58
N GLY A 295 -5.85 -4.18 -16.50
CA GLY A 295 -6.06 -3.12 -17.50
C GLY A 295 -6.20 -1.69 -16.96
N VAL A 296 -5.90 -1.49 -15.68
CA VAL A 296 -5.83 -0.19 -14.99
C VAL A 296 -4.72 -0.27 -13.93
N SER A 297 -4.11 0.87 -13.63
CA SER A 297 -3.23 1.10 -12.48
C SER A 297 -3.68 2.37 -11.74
N PHE A 298 -3.44 2.44 -10.43
CA PHE A 298 -3.68 3.65 -9.64
C PHE A 298 -2.72 3.80 -8.46
N SER A 299 -2.46 5.05 -8.08
CA SER A 299 -1.76 5.41 -6.85
C SER A 299 -2.73 5.92 -5.81
N TRP A 300 -2.49 5.57 -4.55
CA TRP A 300 -3.33 6.02 -3.45
C TRP A 300 -2.57 6.29 -2.15
N ASP A 301 -3.04 7.29 -1.42
CA ASP A 301 -2.55 7.68 -0.12
C ASP A 301 -3.55 7.25 0.98
N PRO A 302 -3.19 6.31 1.87
CA PRO A 302 -4.05 5.90 2.98
C PRO A 302 -4.29 7.00 4.03
N ASP A 303 -3.41 7.99 4.11
CA ASP A 303 -3.44 9.07 5.10
C ASP A 303 -4.42 10.19 4.69
N LEU A 304 -4.85 10.21 3.42
CA LEU A 304 -5.93 11.07 2.95
C LEU A 304 -7.32 10.57 3.40
N PRO A 305 -8.30 11.49 3.54
CA PRO A 305 -9.68 11.13 3.84
C PRO A 305 -10.27 10.15 2.82
N ALA A 306 -11.11 9.24 3.29
CA ALA A 306 -11.84 8.33 2.41
C ALA A 306 -12.62 9.10 1.33
N GLY A 307 -12.45 8.70 0.06
CA GLY A 307 -13.02 9.40 -1.10
C GLY A 307 -12.05 10.36 -1.79
N SER A 308 -10.90 10.64 -1.17
CA SER A 308 -9.80 11.43 -1.74
C SER A 308 -8.47 10.69 -1.70
N ARG A 309 -8.49 9.36 -1.55
CA ARG A 309 -7.27 8.56 -1.40
C ARG A 309 -6.59 8.28 -2.73
N VAL A 310 -7.33 8.22 -3.84
CA VAL A 310 -6.79 7.91 -5.17
C VAL A 310 -6.40 9.20 -5.87
N SER A 311 -5.10 9.36 -6.14
CA SER A 311 -4.51 10.53 -6.81
C SER A 311 -4.35 10.30 -8.31
N ASP A 312 -3.72 9.19 -8.69
CA ASP A 312 -3.29 8.94 -10.06
C ASP A 312 -3.93 7.68 -10.60
N ILE A 313 -4.38 7.72 -11.86
CA ILE A 313 -5.00 6.57 -12.53
C ILE A 313 -4.46 6.49 -13.95
N GLY A 314 -4.01 5.30 -14.36
CA GLY A 314 -3.60 4.98 -15.72
C GLY A 314 -4.37 3.80 -16.29
N LEU A 315 -4.79 3.86 -17.56
CA LEU A 315 -5.37 2.71 -18.25
C LEU A 315 -4.27 1.94 -18.98
N LEU A 316 -4.25 0.63 -18.81
CA LEU A 316 -3.24 -0.27 -19.37
C LEU A 316 -3.83 -1.08 -20.52
N SER A 317 -3.13 -1.05 -21.65
CA SER A 317 -3.40 -1.97 -22.76
C SER A 317 -2.91 -3.39 -22.44
N ALA A 318 -3.54 -4.40 -23.05
CA ALA A 318 -3.21 -5.80 -22.77
C ALA A 318 -1.89 -6.26 -23.40
N ASP A 319 -1.32 -5.50 -24.34
CA ASP A 319 0.02 -5.77 -24.88
C ASP A 319 1.14 -5.14 -24.05
N GLY A 320 0.79 -4.39 -22.99
CA GLY A 320 1.71 -3.73 -22.08
C GLY A 320 2.46 -2.54 -22.70
N ARG A 321 2.05 -2.06 -23.89
CA ARG A 321 2.76 -0.99 -24.61
C ARG A 321 2.08 0.38 -24.49
N GLY A 322 0.76 0.39 -24.31
CA GLY A 322 -0.04 1.59 -24.13
C GLY A 322 -0.39 1.81 -22.65
N LEU A 323 -0.08 3.01 -22.18
CA LEU A 323 -0.52 3.58 -20.92
C LEU A 323 -1.20 4.92 -21.21
N LEU A 324 -2.48 5.04 -20.87
CA LEU A 324 -3.24 6.29 -20.99
C LEU A 324 -3.45 6.89 -19.60
N ALA A 325 -2.82 8.02 -19.31
CA ALA A 325 -3.03 8.73 -18.06
C ALA A 325 -4.47 9.27 -18.01
N LEU A 326 -5.20 8.93 -16.95
CA LEU A 326 -6.59 9.29 -16.73
C LEU A 326 -6.73 10.38 -15.66
N TYR A 327 -6.03 10.20 -14.54
CA TYR A 327 -5.98 11.15 -13.42
C TYR A 327 -4.53 11.40 -13.03
N ASN A 328 -4.21 12.66 -12.74
CA ASN A 328 -2.95 13.07 -12.13
C ASN A 328 -3.26 13.96 -10.92
N ASP A 329 -2.71 13.61 -9.75
CA ASP A 329 -2.91 14.36 -8.50
C ASP A 329 -4.38 14.70 -8.21
N GLY A 330 -5.26 13.71 -8.38
CA GLY A 330 -6.70 13.80 -8.11
C GLY A 330 -7.52 14.50 -9.21
N ALA A 331 -6.87 15.07 -10.25
CA ALA A 331 -7.53 15.77 -11.34
C ALA A 331 -7.62 14.92 -12.61
N VAL A 332 -8.80 14.94 -13.26
CA VAL A 332 -9.00 14.27 -14.56
C VAL A 332 -8.22 14.98 -15.65
N LEU A 333 -7.56 14.20 -16.53
CA LEU A 333 -6.74 14.75 -17.61
C LEU A 333 -7.56 15.03 -18.90
N PRO A 334 -7.21 16.06 -19.69
CA PRO A 334 -7.95 16.42 -20.92
C PRO A 334 -8.05 15.34 -22.01
N GLY A 335 -7.20 14.29 -21.95
CA GLY A 335 -7.21 13.14 -22.85
C GLY A 335 -8.03 11.95 -22.37
N ALA A 336 -8.68 12.06 -21.21
CA ALA A 336 -9.50 10.99 -20.65
C ALA A 336 -10.68 10.63 -21.57
N PRO A 337 -10.90 9.34 -21.89
CA PRO A 337 -12.02 8.94 -22.72
C PRO A 337 -13.33 9.17 -21.97
N ALA A 338 -14.34 9.68 -22.68
CA ALA A 338 -15.66 9.92 -22.10
C ALA A 338 -16.37 8.64 -21.61
N ARG A 339 -15.94 7.47 -22.09
CA ARG A 339 -16.45 6.15 -21.71
C ARG A 339 -15.30 5.18 -21.50
N ILE A 340 -15.37 4.44 -20.40
CA ILE A 340 -14.46 3.38 -20.04
C ILE A 340 -15.27 2.08 -19.92
N SER A 341 -14.88 1.06 -20.67
CA SER A 341 -15.51 -0.27 -20.58
C SER A 341 -14.88 -1.07 -19.45
N VAL A 342 -15.72 -1.56 -18.54
CA VAL A 342 -15.33 -2.25 -17.31
C VAL A 342 -15.95 -3.64 -17.26
N VAL A 343 -15.21 -4.63 -16.78
CA VAL A 343 -15.72 -5.94 -16.38
C VAL A 343 -15.44 -6.20 -14.91
N THR A 344 -16.42 -6.75 -14.21
CA THR A 344 -16.29 -7.13 -12.80
C THR A 344 -17.15 -8.35 -12.50
N LEU A 345 -17.21 -8.75 -11.24
CA LEU A 345 -18.09 -9.80 -10.75
C LEU A 345 -19.51 -9.25 -10.60
N ASN A 346 -20.54 -10.00 -11.01
CA ASN A 346 -21.95 -9.59 -10.88
C ASN A 346 -22.32 -9.25 -9.42
N PHE A 347 -21.67 -9.87 -8.43
CA PHE A 347 -21.75 -9.49 -7.02
C PHE A 347 -21.36 -8.02 -6.79
N LEU A 348 -20.21 -7.57 -7.31
CA LEU A 348 -19.72 -6.21 -7.15
C LEU A 348 -20.49 -5.21 -8.00
N ALA A 349 -20.83 -5.59 -9.23
CA ALA A 349 -21.74 -4.80 -10.08
C ALA A 349 -23.11 -4.57 -9.41
N ASN A 350 -23.53 -5.47 -8.51
CA ASN A 350 -24.77 -5.35 -7.75
C ASN A 350 -24.64 -4.57 -6.42
N GLY A 351 -23.50 -3.96 -6.13
CA GLY A 351 -23.26 -3.28 -4.85
C GLY A 351 -22.71 -4.18 -3.75
N GLY A 352 -22.28 -5.40 -4.08
CA GLY A 352 -21.53 -6.27 -3.18
C GLY A 352 -20.32 -5.55 -2.59
N ASP A 353 -20.04 -5.77 -1.30
CA ASP A 353 -19.01 -5.06 -0.54
C ASP A 353 -19.15 -3.52 -0.54
N GLY A 354 -20.34 -3.02 -0.90
CA GLY A 354 -20.70 -1.60 -0.96
C GLY A 354 -20.25 -0.88 -2.23
N TYR A 355 -19.75 -1.59 -3.25
CA TYR A 355 -19.21 -0.96 -4.46
C TYR A 355 -20.28 -0.12 -5.19
N PRO A 356 -20.00 1.15 -5.52
CA PRO A 356 -21.00 2.03 -6.11
C PRO A 356 -21.12 1.86 -7.63
N ALA A 357 -21.16 0.60 -8.10
CA ALA A 357 -21.10 0.29 -9.53
C ALA A 357 -22.35 0.75 -10.28
N LYS A 358 -23.55 0.60 -9.70
CA LYS A 358 -24.81 1.03 -10.30
C LYS A 358 -24.97 2.54 -10.32
N GLU A 359 -24.43 3.22 -9.33
CA GLU A 359 -24.44 4.67 -9.21
C GLU A 359 -23.52 5.34 -10.24
N ASN A 360 -22.49 4.61 -10.71
CA ASN A 360 -21.44 5.13 -11.57
C ASN A 360 -21.32 4.42 -12.92
N GLY A 361 -22.22 3.49 -13.22
CA GLY A 361 -22.13 2.62 -14.39
C GLY A 361 -23.46 2.53 -15.13
N GLU A 362 -23.39 2.24 -16.42
CA GLU A 362 -24.54 1.99 -17.26
C GLU A 362 -24.28 0.81 -18.21
N ASN A 363 -25.31 0.36 -18.93
CA ASN A 363 -25.18 -0.68 -19.96
C ASN A 363 -24.64 -2.03 -19.42
N PHE A 364 -25.16 -2.45 -18.26
CA PHE A 364 -24.80 -3.71 -17.61
C PHE A 364 -25.19 -4.91 -18.47
N ARG A 365 -24.23 -5.80 -18.76
CA ARG A 365 -24.40 -7.00 -19.59
C ARG A 365 -23.61 -8.15 -18.97
N TYR A 366 -24.18 -9.35 -18.93
CA TYR A 366 -23.40 -10.53 -18.57
C TYR A 366 -22.52 -10.96 -19.73
N LEU A 367 -21.33 -11.48 -19.42
CA LEU A 367 -20.55 -12.23 -20.40
C LEU A 367 -21.13 -13.65 -20.53
N LEU A 368 -21.07 -14.18 -21.75
CA LEU A 368 -21.58 -15.51 -22.09
C LEU A 368 -20.40 -16.46 -22.37
N SER A 369 -20.58 -17.74 -22.06
CA SER A 369 -19.55 -18.77 -22.26
C SER A 369 -19.23 -19.03 -23.74
N ASP A 370 -20.05 -18.53 -24.67
CA ASP A 370 -19.80 -18.56 -26.11
C ASP A 370 -18.91 -17.40 -26.61
N GLY A 371 -18.39 -16.57 -25.69
CA GLY A 371 -17.55 -15.43 -26.03
C GLY A 371 -18.32 -14.22 -26.54
N THR A 372 -19.60 -14.07 -26.18
CA THR A 372 -20.41 -12.89 -26.49
C THR A 372 -20.99 -12.25 -25.23
N LEU A 373 -21.82 -11.21 -25.38
CA LEU A 373 -22.51 -10.52 -24.28
C LEU A 373 -24.01 -10.77 -24.33
N SER A 374 -24.65 -10.79 -23.16
CA SER A 374 -26.11 -10.73 -23.07
C SER A 374 -26.65 -9.38 -23.59
N GLY A 375 -27.97 -9.28 -23.72
CA GLY A 375 -28.64 -7.97 -23.77
C GLY A 375 -28.40 -7.17 -22.49
N ALA A 376 -28.64 -5.86 -22.55
CA ALA A 376 -28.53 -4.98 -21.39
C ALA A 376 -29.55 -5.39 -20.30
N VAL A 377 -29.10 -5.37 -19.05
CA VAL A 377 -29.88 -5.67 -17.85
C VAL A 377 -30.14 -4.35 -17.12
N ASP A 378 -31.40 -4.12 -16.74
CA ASP A 378 -31.82 -2.93 -15.99
C ASP A 378 -31.11 -2.89 -14.62
N GLU A 379 -30.44 -1.77 -14.32
CA GLU A 379 -29.69 -1.55 -13.08
C GLU A 379 -30.55 -1.61 -11.82
N ALA A 380 -31.87 -1.41 -11.92
CA ALA A 380 -32.80 -1.58 -10.81
C ALA A 380 -32.95 -3.05 -10.38
N LEU A 381 -32.54 -4.01 -11.20
CA LEU A 381 -32.65 -5.45 -10.91
C LEU A 381 -31.48 -5.96 -10.08
N ASN A 382 -31.73 -7.02 -9.30
CA ASN A 382 -30.68 -7.69 -8.53
C ASN A 382 -29.86 -8.64 -9.44
N PHE A 383 -28.61 -8.28 -9.76
CA PHE A 383 -27.76 -9.08 -10.67
C PHE A 383 -27.29 -10.42 -10.10
N THR A 384 -27.60 -10.72 -8.84
CA THR A 384 -27.32 -12.03 -8.22
C THR A 384 -28.58 -12.89 -8.06
N ASP A 385 -29.76 -12.34 -8.37
CA ASP A 385 -31.01 -13.08 -8.29
C ASP A 385 -31.07 -14.18 -9.38
N PRO A 386 -31.38 -15.44 -9.02
CA PRO A 386 -31.45 -16.53 -9.99
C PRO A 386 -32.48 -16.29 -11.12
N GLY A 387 -33.58 -15.57 -10.84
CA GLY A 387 -34.60 -15.23 -11.83
C GLY A 387 -34.11 -14.18 -12.83
N VAL A 388 -33.37 -13.17 -12.36
CA VAL A 388 -32.71 -12.17 -13.24
C VAL A 388 -31.64 -12.83 -14.11
N ILE A 389 -30.80 -13.68 -13.51
CA ILE A 389 -29.78 -14.47 -14.24
C ILE A 389 -30.43 -15.32 -15.33
N ALA A 390 -31.47 -16.08 -14.99
CA ALA A 390 -32.18 -16.92 -15.95
C ALA A 390 -32.82 -16.10 -17.07
N GLY A 391 -33.40 -14.93 -16.74
CA GLY A 391 -34.02 -14.03 -17.71
C GLY A 391 -33.03 -13.35 -18.66
N ALA A 392 -31.82 -13.06 -18.18
CA ALA A 392 -30.75 -12.45 -18.98
C ALA A 392 -29.96 -13.46 -19.83
N THR A 393 -30.08 -14.76 -19.54
CA THR A 393 -29.35 -15.82 -20.25
C THR A 393 -30.07 -16.21 -21.55
N PRO A 394 -29.47 -15.99 -22.74
CA PRO A 394 -30.09 -16.41 -24.00
C PRO A 394 -30.27 -17.93 -24.08
N SER A 395 -31.32 -18.38 -24.76
CA SER A 395 -31.60 -19.81 -24.94
C SER A 395 -30.44 -20.51 -25.66
N GLY A 396 -29.93 -21.60 -25.06
CA GLY A 396 -28.81 -22.36 -25.61
C GLY A 396 -27.42 -21.80 -25.26
N SER A 397 -27.34 -20.73 -24.47
CA SER A 397 -26.09 -20.19 -23.93
C SER A 397 -26.03 -20.33 -22.41
N THR A 398 -24.86 -20.08 -21.83
CA THR A 398 -24.62 -20.04 -20.39
C THR A 398 -23.85 -18.78 -20.05
N LEU A 399 -24.04 -18.24 -18.85
CA LEU A 399 -23.24 -17.10 -18.38
C LEU A 399 -21.83 -17.56 -18.05
N LEU A 400 -20.83 -16.73 -18.41
CA LEU A 400 -19.44 -16.96 -18.11
C LEU A 400 -19.15 -16.67 -16.63
N GLY A 401 -18.65 -17.67 -15.91
CA GLY A 401 -18.13 -17.54 -14.55
C GLY A 401 -16.65 -17.18 -14.50
N GLU A 402 -16.21 -16.57 -13.40
CA GLU A 402 -14.80 -16.20 -13.20
C GLU A 402 -13.85 -17.41 -13.21
N GLN A 403 -14.30 -18.60 -12.79
CA GLN A 403 -13.46 -19.79 -12.83
C GLN A 403 -13.20 -20.24 -14.28
N GLN A 404 -14.25 -20.25 -15.12
CA GLN A 404 -14.12 -20.57 -16.54
C GLN A 404 -13.29 -19.52 -17.28
N ALA A 405 -13.46 -18.24 -16.97
CA ALA A 405 -12.66 -17.15 -17.55
C ALA A 405 -11.18 -17.30 -17.19
N PHE A 406 -10.87 -17.57 -15.91
CA PHE A 406 -9.51 -17.81 -15.44
C PHE A 406 -8.88 -19.04 -16.12
N GLY A 407 -9.59 -20.17 -16.15
CA GLY A 407 -9.10 -21.38 -16.81
C GLY A 407 -8.86 -21.19 -18.31
N THR A 408 -9.75 -20.47 -19.00
CA THR A 408 -9.59 -20.15 -20.44
C THR A 408 -8.38 -19.25 -20.68
N TYR A 409 -8.16 -18.26 -19.81
CA TYR A 409 -7.01 -17.37 -19.90
C TYR A 409 -5.68 -18.11 -19.68
N LEU A 410 -5.62 -19.00 -18.68
CA LEU A 410 -4.46 -19.85 -18.45
C LEU A 410 -4.20 -20.78 -19.64
N ALA A 411 -5.24 -21.39 -20.21
CA ALA A 411 -5.11 -22.25 -21.39
C ALA A 411 -4.65 -21.46 -22.62
N ALA A 412 -5.00 -20.18 -22.73
CA ALA A 412 -4.61 -19.33 -23.85
C ALA A 412 -3.19 -18.79 -23.75
N ARG A 413 -2.70 -18.49 -22.53
CA ARG A 413 -1.42 -17.80 -22.31
C ARG A 413 -0.33 -18.65 -21.68
N TYR A 414 -0.72 -19.62 -20.87
CA TYR A 414 0.18 -20.39 -19.99
C TYR A 414 -0.10 -21.90 -20.06
N ALA A 415 -0.39 -22.40 -21.26
CA ALA A 415 -0.88 -23.77 -21.49
C ALA A 415 0.12 -24.89 -21.14
N THR A 416 1.41 -24.59 -21.08
CA THR A 416 2.50 -25.56 -20.92
C THR A 416 3.48 -25.13 -19.82
N PRO A 417 4.25 -26.05 -19.22
CA PRO A 417 5.31 -25.71 -18.26
C PRO A 417 6.31 -24.68 -18.79
N GLU A 418 6.64 -24.73 -20.08
CA GLU A 418 7.60 -23.81 -20.72
C GLU A 418 7.05 -22.40 -20.87
N THR A 419 5.72 -22.28 -20.99
CA THR A 419 5.00 -21.00 -21.06
C THR A 419 4.38 -20.66 -19.72
N ALA A 420 4.81 -21.25 -18.61
CA ALA A 420 4.16 -21.06 -17.32
C ALA A 420 4.20 -19.58 -16.89
N TYR A 421 3.16 -19.11 -16.18
CA TYR A 421 3.16 -17.77 -15.59
C TYR A 421 4.37 -17.61 -14.65
N ALA A 422 5.15 -16.54 -14.84
CA ALA A 422 6.47 -16.42 -14.21
C ALA A 422 6.65 -15.15 -13.37
N LEU A 423 5.64 -14.29 -13.27
CA LEU A 423 5.73 -13.06 -12.47
C LEU A 423 5.44 -13.38 -11.00
N ALA A 424 6.51 -13.48 -10.21
CA ALA A 424 6.43 -13.67 -8.78
C ALA A 424 5.75 -12.47 -8.11
N ASP A 425 5.11 -12.75 -6.98
CA ASP A 425 4.55 -11.71 -6.12
C ASP A 425 5.65 -10.82 -5.55
N THR A 426 5.35 -9.53 -5.35
CA THR A 426 6.32 -8.54 -4.87
C THR A 426 5.85 -7.90 -3.58
N PRO A 427 6.76 -7.41 -2.71
CA PRO A 427 6.36 -6.58 -1.58
C PRO A 427 5.70 -5.28 -2.05
N VAL A 428 4.80 -4.73 -1.23
CA VAL A 428 4.06 -3.48 -1.49
C VAL A 428 4.90 -2.29 -2.00
N SER A 429 6.18 -2.19 -1.62
CA SER A 429 7.07 -1.12 -2.09
C SER A 429 7.47 -1.26 -3.57
N LEU A 430 7.20 -2.41 -4.17
CA LEU A 430 7.50 -2.72 -5.57
C LEU A 430 6.23 -2.89 -6.42
N ASP A 431 5.04 -2.77 -5.84
CA ASP A 431 3.77 -2.83 -6.58
C ASP A 431 3.73 -1.79 -7.70
N GLU A 432 3.28 -2.18 -8.89
CA GLU A 432 3.32 -1.33 -10.09
C GLU A 432 1.92 -0.90 -10.55
N ARG A 433 0.88 -1.70 -10.26
CA ARG A 433 -0.50 -1.41 -10.66
C ARG A 433 -1.30 -0.82 -9.51
N ILE A 434 -1.08 -1.26 -8.27
CA ILE A 434 -1.76 -0.70 -7.08
C ILE A 434 -0.70 -0.10 -6.16
N GLN A 435 -0.39 1.18 -6.35
CA GLN A 435 0.69 1.82 -5.61
C GLN A 435 0.18 2.50 -4.34
N LYS A 436 0.67 2.05 -3.19
CA LYS A 436 0.40 2.69 -1.90
C LYS A 436 1.52 3.70 -1.57
N LEU A 437 1.18 4.98 -1.54
CA LEU A 437 2.17 6.08 -1.46
C LEU A 437 2.95 6.12 -0.14
N ASN A 438 2.47 5.49 0.94
CA ASN A 438 3.28 5.32 2.16
C ASN A 438 4.50 4.41 1.98
N PHE A 439 4.56 3.65 0.89
CA PHE A 439 5.64 2.71 0.58
C PHE A 439 6.39 3.04 -0.72
N ARG A 440 5.96 4.09 -1.45
CA ARG A 440 6.51 4.50 -2.74
C ARG A 440 6.60 6.01 -2.84
N ALA A 441 7.72 6.51 -3.38
CA ALA A 441 7.92 7.94 -3.63
C ALA A 441 7.43 8.38 -5.02
N ASP A 442 7.15 7.42 -5.89
CA ASP A 442 6.68 7.59 -7.25
C ASP A 442 5.20 7.18 -7.38
N THR A 443 4.57 7.61 -8.49
CA THR A 443 3.18 7.27 -8.83
C THR A 443 3.12 6.38 -10.06
N VAL A 444 1.94 5.83 -10.36
CA VAL A 444 1.72 4.98 -11.54
C VAL A 444 1.92 5.73 -12.86
N LEU A 445 2.08 7.05 -12.81
CA LEU A 445 2.37 7.91 -13.95
C LEU A 445 3.85 8.34 -14.04
N ALA A 446 4.70 7.88 -13.13
CA ALA A 446 6.12 8.21 -13.15
C ALA A 446 6.77 7.78 -14.48
N GLY A 447 7.43 8.73 -15.15
CA GLY A 447 8.08 8.51 -16.45
C GLY A 447 7.22 8.77 -17.68
N ILE A 448 5.96 9.19 -17.52
CA ILE A 448 5.11 9.66 -18.64
C ILE A 448 5.35 11.15 -18.90
N SER A 449 5.67 11.51 -20.15
CA SER A 449 5.64 12.91 -20.61
C SER A 449 4.19 13.41 -20.61
N MET A 450 3.77 14.17 -19.60
CA MET A 450 2.43 14.77 -19.61
C MET A 450 2.45 16.13 -20.33
N PRO A 451 1.43 16.43 -21.17
CA PRO A 451 1.32 17.74 -21.81
C PRO A 451 1.31 18.84 -20.75
N GLY A 452 2.31 19.73 -20.78
CA GLY A 452 2.43 20.87 -19.85
C GLY A 452 3.31 20.63 -18.61
N THR A 453 3.77 19.41 -18.32
CA THR A 453 4.85 19.19 -17.34
C THR A 453 6.19 19.18 -18.08
N GLY A 454 7.02 20.21 -17.88
CA GLY A 454 8.28 20.32 -18.61
C GLY A 454 9.24 19.16 -18.30
N ILE A 455 9.78 18.52 -19.33
CA ILE A 455 10.87 17.53 -19.19
C ILE A 455 12.20 18.26 -19.16
N THR A 456 13.10 17.88 -18.26
CA THR A 456 14.49 18.38 -18.28
C THR A 456 15.46 17.25 -18.63
N ILE A 457 16.38 17.51 -19.56
CA ILE A 457 17.44 16.59 -20.00
C ILE A 457 18.79 17.29 -19.97
N GLY A 458 19.86 16.54 -19.70
CA GLY A 458 21.21 17.09 -19.60
C GLY A 458 21.50 17.75 -18.25
N GLU A 459 22.69 18.33 -18.11
CA GLU A 459 23.19 18.99 -16.90
C GLU A 459 24.03 20.21 -17.29
N GLY A 460 24.02 21.25 -16.48
CA GLY A 460 24.84 22.45 -16.68
C GLY A 460 24.10 23.78 -16.53
N PRO A 461 24.84 24.90 -16.54
CA PRO A 461 24.30 26.23 -16.27
C PRO A 461 23.42 26.79 -17.40
N ASP A 462 23.64 26.36 -18.63
CA ASP A 462 22.91 26.84 -19.81
C ASP A 462 21.59 26.09 -20.00
N SER A 463 20.62 26.74 -20.63
CA SER A 463 19.26 26.24 -20.80
C SER A 463 18.73 26.54 -22.19
N LEU A 464 18.54 25.48 -23.00
CA LEU A 464 17.79 25.54 -24.25
C LEU A 464 16.42 24.90 -24.04
N VAL A 465 15.35 25.68 -24.07
CA VAL A 465 13.97 25.18 -23.92
C VAL A 465 13.33 25.01 -25.29
N LEU A 466 12.83 23.82 -25.60
CA LEU A 466 12.12 23.49 -26.84
C LEU A 466 10.62 23.33 -26.56
N ARG A 467 9.80 23.75 -27.52
CA ARG A 467 8.36 23.49 -27.55
C ARG A 467 8.07 22.47 -28.63
N ILE A 468 7.60 21.29 -28.26
CA ILE A 468 7.41 20.16 -29.18
C ILE A 468 5.95 19.75 -29.20
N SER A 469 5.39 19.47 -30.36
CA SER A 469 4.07 18.83 -30.48
C SER A 469 4.07 17.78 -31.58
N GLN A 470 2.98 17.02 -31.70
CA GLN A 470 2.88 15.90 -32.64
C GLN A 470 1.51 15.80 -33.31
N ASP A 471 1.47 15.14 -34.47
CA ASP A 471 0.28 14.42 -34.92
C ASP A 471 0.48 12.95 -34.53
N ALA A 472 -0.29 12.45 -33.57
CA ALA A 472 -0.19 11.07 -33.10
C ALA A 472 -0.95 10.13 -34.04
N TRP A 473 -0.29 9.08 -34.53
CA TRP A 473 -0.91 8.03 -35.35
C TRP A 473 -0.18 6.70 -35.18
N VAL A 474 -0.89 5.64 -34.76
CA VAL A 474 -0.33 4.30 -34.44
C VAL A 474 0.76 4.35 -33.35
N GLY A 475 0.59 5.24 -32.38
CA GLY A 475 1.58 5.58 -31.36
C GLY A 475 2.17 6.99 -31.55
N ASP A 476 2.96 7.41 -30.58
CA ASP A 476 3.49 8.77 -30.49
C ASP A 476 4.81 8.95 -31.24
N ALA A 477 5.09 10.20 -31.63
CA ALA A 477 6.32 10.63 -32.25
C ALA A 477 7.47 10.60 -31.23
N GLN A 478 8.55 9.90 -31.58
CA GLN A 478 9.76 9.76 -30.81
C GLN A 478 10.89 10.56 -31.43
N TYR A 479 11.69 11.22 -30.59
CA TYR A 479 12.79 12.06 -31.06
C TYR A 479 13.97 12.04 -30.09
N VAL A 480 15.12 12.50 -30.57
CA VAL A 480 16.28 12.83 -29.72
C VAL A 480 16.70 14.27 -29.94
N VAL A 481 17.29 14.86 -28.91
CA VAL A 481 17.90 16.20 -29.01
C VAL A 481 19.41 16.06 -29.00
N LYS A 482 20.09 16.72 -29.94
CA LYS A 482 21.55 16.81 -30.00
C LYS A 482 21.99 18.26 -29.99
N VAL A 483 23.02 18.60 -29.23
CA VAL A 483 23.68 19.91 -29.31
C VAL A 483 25.12 19.71 -29.80
N ASP A 484 25.49 20.44 -30.84
CA ASP A 484 26.75 20.30 -31.58
C ASP A 484 27.05 18.85 -32.02
N GLY A 485 25.99 18.12 -32.37
CA GLY A 485 26.04 16.73 -32.81
C GLY A 485 26.12 15.69 -31.68
N ILE A 486 26.18 16.12 -30.42
CA ILE A 486 26.18 15.25 -29.24
C ILE A 486 24.77 15.13 -28.70
N GLN A 487 24.26 13.90 -28.56
CA GLN A 487 22.94 13.67 -27.97
C GLN A 487 22.91 14.04 -26.48
N VAL A 488 21.89 14.80 -26.09
CA VAL A 488 21.60 15.16 -24.70
C VAL A 488 20.37 14.38 -24.27
N GLY A 489 20.50 13.57 -23.22
CA GLY A 489 19.41 12.70 -22.75
C GLY A 489 19.14 11.45 -23.62
N GLY A 490 17.99 10.81 -23.36
CA GLY A 490 17.53 9.60 -24.06
C GLY A 490 16.61 9.89 -25.25
N VAL A 491 15.96 8.85 -25.77
CA VAL A 491 14.84 9.01 -26.71
C VAL A 491 13.64 9.57 -25.94
N LEU A 492 13.06 10.64 -26.46
CA LEU A 492 11.88 11.32 -25.92
C LEU A 492 10.66 10.95 -26.76
N THR A 493 9.48 11.01 -26.13
CA THR A 493 8.20 10.77 -26.77
C THR A 493 7.37 12.05 -26.64
N ALA A 494 6.90 12.58 -27.76
CA ALA A 494 5.99 13.73 -27.77
C ALA A 494 4.61 13.28 -27.28
N SER A 495 3.90 14.15 -26.56
CA SER A 495 2.53 13.88 -26.08
C SER A 495 1.56 15.00 -26.40
N ALA A 496 1.99 16.25 -26.51
CA ALA A 496 1.13 17.36 -26.93
C ALA A 496 0.69 17.24 -28.40
N LEU A 497 -0.63 17.27 -28.65
CA LEU A 497 -1.20 17.26 -29.99
C LEU A 497 -1.09 18.63 -30.65
N HIS A 498 -0.50 18.71 -31.85
CA HIS A 498 -0.29 19.97 -32.58
C HIS A 498 -1.62 20.71 -32.84
N ALA A 499 -2.67 19.97 -33.20
CA ALA A 499 -4.01 20.52 -33.43
C ALA A 499 -4.65 21.18 -32.19
N SER A 500 -4.16 20.90 -30.98
CA SER A 500 -4.64 21.52 -29.74
C SER A 500 -4.03 22.89 -29.46
N GLY A 501 -2.98 23.29 -30.20
CA GLY A 501 -2.21 24.51 -29.94
C GLY A 501 -1.34 24.44 -28.68
N GLN A 502 -1.20 23.25 -28.08
CA GLN A 502 -0.31 23.00 -26.95
C GLN A 502 1.02 22.38 -27.41
N SER A 503 2.04 22.53 -26.58
CA SER A 503 3.36 21.92 -26.79
C SER A 503 3.86 21.30 -25.49
N ASP A 504 4.57 20.19 -25.61
CA ASP A 504 5.50 19.71 -24.60
C ASP A 504 6.60 20.75 -24.42
N VAL A 505 7.08 20.90 -23.18
CA VAL A 505 8.20 21.77 -22.86
C VAL A 505 9.40 20.90 -22.55
N VAL A 506 10.48 21.03 -23.31
CA VAL A 506 11.72 20.24 -23.10
C VAL A 506 12.86 21.20 -22.79
N THR A 507 13.31 21.20 -21.55
CA THR A 507 14.49 21.94 -21.10
C THR A 507 15.75 21.11 -21.30
N VAL A 508 16.66 21.57 -22.13
CA VAL A 508 17.95 20.94 -22.43
C VAL A 508 19.03 21.73 -21.70
N ARG A 509 19.66 21.11 -20.70
CA ARG A 509 20.75 21.69 -19.91
C ARG A 509 22.11 21.34 -20.50
N GLY A 510 23.02 22.30 -20.45
CA GLY A 510 24.39 22.14 -20.94
C GLY A 510 25.37 23.10 -20.30
N ASP A 511 26.66 22.86 -20.54
CA ASP A 511 27.77 23.78 -20.24
C ASP A 511 28.46 24.11 -21.57
N TRP A 512 27.84 25.02 -22.33
CA TRP A 512 28.25 25.36 -23.69
C TRP A 512 29.12 26.61 -23.67
N ALA A 513 30.34 26.48 -24.19
CA ALA A 513 31.28 27.60 -24.23
C ALA A 513 30.79 28.70 -25.18
N GLY A 514 30.86 29.97 -24.75
CA GLY A 514 30.47 31.14 -25.53
C GLY A 514 30.82 31.06 -27.02
N GLY A 515 29.80 31.16 -27.88
CA GLY A 515 29.91 30.90 -29.31
C GLY A 515 28.57 30.54 -29.95
N LEU A 516 28.61 30.23 -31.25
CA LEU A 516 27.45 29.75 -32.00
C LEU A 516 27.35 28.22 -31.86
N HIS A 517 26.18 27.73 -31.46
CA HIS A 517 25.88 26.31 -31.29
C HIS A 517 24.72 25.87 -32.19
N GLY A 518 24.69 24.58 -32.53
CA GLY A 518 23.61 23.96 -33.28
C GLY A 518 22.86 22.93 -32.46
N ALA A 519 21.55 23.11 -32.28
CA ALA A 519 20.66 22.07 -31.75
C ALA A 519 19.92 21.35 -32.88
N THR A 520 19.90 20.03 -32.79
CA THR A 520 19.22 19.13 -33.71
C THR A 520 18.12 18.37 -32.97
N ILE A 521 16.89 18.46 -33.47
CA ILE A 521 15.77 17.63 -33.03
C ILE A 521 15.58 16.57 -34.11
N GLU A 522 15.87 15.32 -33.80
CA GLU A 522 15.84 14.22 -34.77
C GLU A 522 14.61 13.34 -34.53
N PHE A 523 13.63 13.40 -35.43
CA PHE A 523 12.44 12.56 -35.43
C PHE A 523 12.78 11.14 -35.90
N LEU A 524 12.33 10.12 -35.18
CA LEU A 524 12.84 8.75 -35.32
C LEU A 524 11.86 7.75 -35.93
N ASN A 525 10.58 7.81 -35.58
CA ASN A 525 9.65 6.70 -35.77
C ASN A 525 8.40 7.12 -36.57
N ASP A 526 8.53 7.46 -37.84
CA ASP A 526 7.37 7.80 -38.69
C ASP A 526 6.42 6.62 -38.97
N ALA A 527 5.14 6.92 -39.19
CA ALA A 527 4.09 5.99 -39.61
C ALA A 527 3.05 6.68 -40.53
N TRP A 528 3.07 6.34 -41.83
CA TRP A 528 2.16 6.91 -42.84
C TRP A 528 1.07 5.92 -43.30
N GLY A 529 -0.20 6.30 -43.15
CA GLY A 529 -1.40 5.53 -43.52
C GLY A 529 -2.03 5.89 -44.87
N GLY A 530 -1.46 6.85 -45.62
CA GLY A 530 -1.94 7.24 -46.95
C GLY A 530 -2.75 8.54 -47.00
N THR A 531 -3.11 9.13 -45.85
CA THR A 531 -3.77 10.44 -45.74
C THR A 531 -3.16 11.29 -44.61
N PRO A 532 -3.23 12.63 -44.68
CA PRO A 532 -2.71 13.51 -43.63
C PRO A 532 -3.28 13.27 -42.22
N GLN A 533 -4.50 12.72 -42.10
CA GLN A 533 -5.11 12.36 -40.82
C GLN A 533 -4.58 11.04 -40.25
N THR A 534 -3.83 10.29 -41.06
CA THR A 534 -3.23 9.01 -40.73
C THR A 534 -1.72 9.10 -40.85
N ASP A 535 -1.17 10.25 -40.51
CA ASP A 535 0.26 10.54 -40.58
C ASP A 535 0.81 10.83 -39.20
N ARG A 536 2.02 10.36 -38.92
CA ARG A 536 2.71 10.69 -37.67
C ARG A 536 3.74 11.76 -37.95
N ASN A 537 3.49 12.94 -37.41
CA ASN A 537 4.37 14.10 -37.60
C ASN A 537 4.90 14.59 -36.26
N LEU A 538 6.10 15.17 -36.29
CA LEU A 538 6.67 15.91 -35.15
C LEU A 538 6.82 17.38 -35.52
N TYR A 539 6.56 18.25 -34.55
CA TYR A 539 6.61 19.70 -34.70
C TYR A 539 7.55 20.29 -33.65
N LEU A 540 8.42 21.19 -34.10
CA LEU A 540 9.07 22.16 -33.23
C LEU A 540 8.28 23.46 -33.36
N ASP A 541 7.59 23.85 -32.28
CA ASP A 541 6.72 25.04 -32.26
C ASP A 541 7.48 26.31 -31.87
N GLY A 542 8.60 26.17 -31.15
CA GLY A 542 9.39 27.28 -30.65
C GLY A 542 10.62 26.81 -29.86
N ALA A 543 11.58 27.71 -29.64
CA ALA A 543 12.64 27.49 -28.66
C ALA A 543 13.12 28.81 -28.01
N THR A 544 13.64 28.72 -26.79
CA THR A 544 14.37 29.80 -26.11
C THR A 544 15.72 29.30 -25.62
N TYR A 545 16.72 30.17 -25.63
CA TYR A 545 18.05 29.92 -25.07
C TYR A 545 18.32 30.93 -23.95
N ASN A 546 18.53 30.44 -22.73
CA ASN A 546 18.69 31.24 -21.51
C ASN A 546 17.62 32.33 -21.39
N GLY A 547 16.37 31.97 -21.70
CA GLY A 547 15.20 32.86 -21.65
C GLY A 547 15.01 33.78 -22.86
N VAL A 548 15.94 33.79 -23.82
CA VAL A 548 15.84 34.59 -25.05
C VAL A 548 15.33 33.74 -26.20
N ALA A 549 14.34 34.23 -26.96
CA ALA A 549 13.80 33.51 -28.11
C ALA A 549 14.88 33.15 -29.15
N VAL A 550 14.91 31.89 -29.58
CA VAL A 550 15.77 31.42 -30.66
C VAL A 550 15.07 31.70 -31.99
N ALA A 551 15.62 32.63 -32.76
CA ALA A 551 15.02 33.03 -34.03
C ALA A 551 14.92 31.85 -35.03
N GLY A 552 13.75 31.66 -35.62
CA GLY A 552 13.51 30.61 -36.62
C GLY A 552 13.41 29.19 -36.03
N ALA A 553 13.22 29.05 -34.71
CA ALA A 553 13.04 27.77 -34.05
C ALA A 553 11.64 27.18 -34.25
N ASN A 554 11.23 27.00 -35.50
CA ASN A 554 9.97 26.37 -35.87
C ASN A 554 10.20 25.40 -37.03
N ALA A 555 9.71 24.16 -36.92
CA ALA A 555 9.91 23.14 -37.94
C ALA A 555 8.78 22.10 -37.94
N VAL A 556 8.53 21.53 -39.12
CA VAL A 556 7.63 20.39 -39.31
C VAL A 556 8.47 19.22 -39.81
N LEU A 557 8.36 18.07 -39.16
CA LEU A 557 9.04 16.84 -39.53
C LEU A 557 8.00 15.79 -39.93
N GLU A 558 7.71 15.73 -41.23
CA GLU A 558 6.73 14.81 -41.83
C GLU A 558 7.29 13.39 -42.09
N LYS A 559 8.56 13.15 -41.72
CA LYS A 559 9.27 11.87 -41.89
C LYS A 559 10.51 11.86 -41.00
N PRO A 560 11.14 10.71 -40.74
CA PRO A 560 12.30 10.65 -39.86
C PRO A 560 13.43 11.51 -40.42
N GLY A 561 14.03 12.33 -39.56
CA GLY A 561 15.05 13.27 -39.96
C GLY A 561 15.23 14.43 -38.98
N PRO A 562 16.23 15.30 -39.23
CA PRO A 562 16.57 16.38 -38.32
C PRO A 562 15.86 17.70 -38.66
N ALA A 563 15.41 18.40 -37.61
CA ALA A 563 15.21 19.83 -37.60
C ALA A 563 16.43 20.49 -36.92
N PHE A 564 16.92 21.58 -37.49
CA PHE A 564 18.13 22.24 -37.02
C PHE A 564 17.84 23.69 -36.62
N VAL A 565 18.27 24.06 -35.43
CA VAL A 565 18.20 25.44 -34.93
C VAL A 565 19.55 25.86 -34.40
N THR A 566 19.90 27.13 -34.59
CA THR A 566 21.15 27.70 -34.07
C THR A 566 20.86 28.69 -32.96
N PHE A 567 21.60 28.59 -31.87
CA PHE A 567 21.56 29.57 -30.78
C PHE A 567 22.99 30.08 -30.51
N THR A 568 23.09 31.28 -29.95
CA THR A 568 24.40 31.88 -29.61
C THR A 568 24.50 31.99 -28.11
N ASP A 569 25.50 31.34 -27.54
CA ASP A 569 25.92 31.58 -26.17
C ASP A 569 26.79 32.84 -26.12
N THR A 570 26.34 33.86 -25.40
CA THR A 570 27.06 35.15 -25.29
C THR A 570 28.06 35.19 -24.12
N GLY A 571 28.42 34.04 -23.57
CA GLY A 571 29.13 33.91 -22.31
C GLY A 571 28.15 33.75 -21.14
N PRO A 572 28.66 33.43 -19.94
CA PRO A 572 27.85 33.07 -18.78
C PRO A 572 26.81 34.15 -18.51
N VAL A 573 25.56 33.80 -18.79
CA VAL A 573 24.43 34.58 -18.33
C VAL A 573 24.42 34.38 -16.83
N THR A 574 24.73 35.42 -16.06
CA THR A 574 24.35 35.43 -14.65
C THR A 574 22.84 35.51 -14.63
N VAL A 575 22.17 34.36 -14.79
CA VAL A 575 20.84 34.16 -14.26
C VAL A 575 20.96 34.57 -12.79
N PRO A 576 20.23 35.59 -12.31
CA PRO A 576 20.21 35.87 -10.90
C PRO A 576 19.77 34.56 -10.22
N ALA A 577 20.69 33.94 -9.47
CA ALA A 577 20.34 32.75 -8.72
C ALA A 577 19.12 33.09 -7.85
N PRO A 578 18.14 32.17 -7.72
CA PRO A 578 17.01 32.37 -6.82
C PRO A 578 17.49 32.94 -5.50
N ALA A 579 17.09 34.16 -5.20
CA ALA A 579 17.62 34.88 -4.05
C ALA A 579 16.82 34.46 -2.82
N SER A 580 17.54 34.10 -1.75
CA SER A 580 16.94 33.99 -0.42
C SER A 580 17.13 35.32 0.31
N ALA A 581 16.03 35.95 0.68
CA ALA A 581 16.04 37.20 1.45
C ALA A 581 15.22 37.01 2.71
N THR A 582 15.66 37.64 3.80
CA THR A 582 14.88 37.70 5.05
C THR A 582 14.62 39.16 5.40
N ILE A 583 13.36 39.50 5.67
CA ILE A 583 12.91 40.83 6.07
C ILE A 583 12.15 40.75 7.40
N GLY A 584 12.10 41.86 8.14
CA GLY A 584 11.44 41.89 9.45
C GLY A 584 12.24 41.20 10.56
N ALA A 585 11.60 41.03 11.72
CA ALA A 585 12.17 40.38 12.89
C ALA A 585 11.07 39.86 13.84
N GLY A 586 11.26 38.65 14.36
CA GLY A 586 10.35 38.04 15.32
C GLY A 586 10.31 36.51 15.22
N ALA A 587 9.46 35.88 16.02
CA ALA A 587 9.36 34.43 16.14
C ALA A 587 8.54 33.76 15.03
N ASP A 588 7.60 34.49 14.42
CA ASP A 588 6.78 33.99 13.32
C ASP A 588 7.50 34.14 11.99
N SER A 589 7.29 33.17 11.10
CA SER A 589 7.99 33.04 9.83
C SER A 589 7.01 32.76 8.69
N LEU A 590 6.83 33.75 7.82
CA LEU A 590 6.13 33.59 6.55
C LEU A 590 7.16 33.49 5.43
N VAL A 591 7.16 32.40 4.67
CA VAL A 591 8.04 32.25 3.51
C VAL A 591 7.21 32.36 2.23
N LEU A 592 7.60 33.27 1.33
CA LEU A 592 6.97 33.47 0.03
C LEU A 592 7.89 32.95 -1.08
N LYS A 593 7.29 32.35 -2.11
CA LYS A 593 7.96 31.98 -3.35
C LYS A 593 7.58 32.97 -4.45
N ILE A 594 8.56 33.72 -4.94
CA ILE A 594 8.33 34.82 -5.89
C ILE A 594 9.12 34.57 -7.18
N SER A 595 8.48 34.74 -8.34
CA SER A 595 9.16 34.72 -9.63
C SER A 595 8.73 35.94 -10.48
N GLN A 596 9.39 36.18 -11.61
CA GLN A 596 9.07 37.29 -12.52
C GLN A 596 9.17 36.91 -13.99
N ASP A 597 8.49 37.69 -14.83
CA ASP A 597 8.91 37.93 -16.21
C ASP A 597 9.65 39.28 -16.22
N ALA A 598 10.95 39.25 -16.49
CA ALA A 598 11.77 40.45 -16.45
C ALA A 598 11.76 41.16 -17.81
N TYR A 599 11.30 42.42 -17.84
CA TYR A 599 11.38 43.27 -19.03
C TYR A 599 11.81 44.68 -18.65
N LEU A 600 12.87 45.22 -19.26
CA LEU A 600 13.48 46.55 -18.95
C LEU A 600 13.87 46.78 -17.47
N GLY A 601 14.13 45.72 -16.72
CA GLY A 601 14.44 45.75 -15.28
C GLY A 601 13.64 44.70 -14.49
N ALA A 602 13.96 44.55 -13.21
CA ALA A 602 13.29 43.62 -12.31
C ALA A 602 11.90 44.11 -11.87
N ALA A 603 10.99 43.17 -11.68
CA ALA A 603 9.72 43.41 -11.01
C ALA A 603 9.96 43.79 -9.55
N GLN A 604 9.38 44.92 -9.13
CA GLN A 604 9.51 45.49 -7.79
C GLN A 604 8.22 45.32 -7.01
N TYR A 605 8.33 44.94 -5.75
CA TYR A 605 7.18 44.68 -4.90
C TYR A 605 7.41 45.06 -3.43
N THR A 606 6.33 45.18 -2.67
CA THR A 606 6.36 45.28 -1.22
C THR A 606 5.49 44.20 -0.59
N VAL A 607 5.81 43.85 0.66
CA VAL A 607 5.00 42.92 1.47
C VAL A 607 4.47 43.66 2.69
N ALA A 608 3.19 43.49 2.99
CA ALA A 608 2.54 44.03 4.18
C ALA A 608 1.81 42.92 4.94
N VAL A 609 1.78 43.03 6.27
CA VAL A 609 0.98 42.19 7.17
C VAL A 609 0.03 43.08 7.95
N ASP A 610 -1.27 42.77 7.90
CA ASP A 610 -2.36 43.58 8.45
C ASP A 610 -2.31 45.05 8.00
N GLY A 611 -1.97 45.27 6.73
CA GLY A 611 -1.83 46.59 6.14
C GLY A 611 -0.56 47.36 6.55
N VAL A 612 0.32 46.76 7.37
CA VAL A 612 1.61 47.34 7.75
C VAL A 612 2.71 46.77 6.86
N GLN A 613 3.33 47.62 6.04
CA GLN A 613 4.45 47.21 5.19
C GLN A 613 5.65 46.75 6.04
N ILE A 614 6.18 45.57 5.72
CA ILE A 614 7.37 45.01 6.34
C ILE A 614 8.55 45.33 5.41
N ASP A 615 9.45 46.18 5.90
CA ASP A 615 10.65 46.67 5.19
C ASP A 615 10.35 47.51 3.92
N GLY A 616 11.37 47.75 3.08
CA GLY A 616 11.31 48.58 1.87
C GLY A 616 10.84 47.85 0.59
N VAL A 617 11.07 48.49 -0.55
CA VAL A 617 10.79 47.92 -1.87
C VAL A 617 11.80 46.81 -2.18
N LEU A 618 11.30 45.66 -2.56
CA LEU A 618 12.05 44.48 -2.97
C LEU A 618 12.05 44.34 -4.49
N ALA A 619 13.02 43.59 -5.04
CA ALA A 619 13.11 43.29 -6.45
C ALA A 619 13.20 41.77 -6.65
N ALA A 620 12.37 41.22 -7.53
CA ALA A 620 12.45 39.82 -7.91
C ALA A 620 13.68 39.57 -8.78
N SER A 621 14.23 38.38 -8.69
CA SER A 621 15.46 37.97 -9.37
C SER A 621 15.26 36.67 -10.14
N ALA A 622 14.53 35.69 -9.58
CA ALA A 622 14.19 34.44 -10.23
C ALA A 622 13.18 34.62 -11.38
N THR A 623 13.53 34.16 -12.57
CA THR A 623 12.62 34.19 -13.73
C THR A 623 11.65 33.01 -13.70
N ARG A 624 10.37 33.24 -13.97
CA ARG A 624 9.36 32.17 -14.02
C ARG A 624 9.70 31.10 -15.05
N ALA A 625 10.22 31.53 -16.20
CA ALA A 625 10.66 30.65 -17.28
C ALA A 625 11.79 29.68 -16.89
N SER A 626 12.54 29.93 -15.80
CA SER A 626 13.59 29.02 -15.32
C SER A 626 13.09 27.95 -14.34
N GLY A 627 11.79 27.94 -14.00
CA GLY A 627 11.20 26.99 -13.04
C GLY A 627 11.65 27.17 -11.59
N GLY A 628 12.32 28.29 -11.29
CA GLY A 628 12.82 28.64 -9.95
C GLY A 628 12.11 29.88 -9.41
N ALA A 629 12.08 30.03 -8.09
CA ALA A 629 11.49 31.18 -7.40
C ALA A 629 12.43 31.69 -6.30
N ASP A 630 12.52 33.00 -6.13
CA ASP A 630 13.10 33.64 -4.96
C ASP A 630 12.37 33.15 -3.71
N THR A 631 13.12 33.05 -2.60
CA THR A 631 12.56 32.69 -1.30
C THR A 631 12.64 33.90 -0.39
N LEU A 632 11.50 34.52 -0.10
CA LEU A 632 11.43 35.65 0.82
C LEU A 632 10.86 35.20 2.17
N THR A 633 11.69 35.20 3.21
CA THR A 633 11.27 34.97 4.59
C THR A 633 10.91 36.31 5.25
N VAL A 634 9.65 36.48 5.64
CA VAL A 634 9.13 37.60 6.41
C VAL A 634 8.99 37.18 7.86
N LEU A 635 9.72 37.84 8.75
CA LEU A 635 9.70 37.59 10.18
C LEU A 635 8.86 38.63 10.93
N GLY A 636 8.06 38.17 11.88
CA GLY A 636 7.19 39.01 12.70
C GLY A 636 6.97 38.46 14.11
N ASN A 637 6.40 39.27 14.98
CA ASN A 637 5.81 38.81 16.24
C ASN A 637 4.32 39.09 16.14
N TRP A 638 3.62 38.24 15.39
CA TRP A 638 2.20 38.38 15.16
C TRP A 638 1.45 37.76 16.34
N SER A 639 0.25 38.28 16.61
CA SER A 639 -0.54 37.86 17.76
C SER A 639 -1.53 36.82 17.29
N GLY A 640 -1.58 35.65 17.93
CA GLY A 640 -2.48 34.57 17.55
C GLY A 640 -3.87 35.03 17.10
N GLY A 641 -4.24 34.65 15.88
CA GLY A 641 -5.35 35.21 15.14
C GLY A 641 -5.13 35.16 13.62
N LEU A 642 -6.12 35.63 12.86
CA LEU A 642 -6.00 35.76 11.41
C LEU A 642 -5.22 37.03 11.08
N HIS A 643 -4.23 36.90 10.19
CA HIS A 643 -3.44 37.99 9.64
C HIS A 643 -3.61 38.07 8.14
N GLU A 644 -3.81 39.27 7.60
CA GLU A 644 -3.87 39.51 6.16
C GLU A 644 -2.48 39.81 5.63
N ILE A 645 -2.00 39.00 4.69
CA ILE A 645 -0.76 39.20 3.96
C ILE A 645 -1.09 39.86 2.62
N THR A 646 -0.34 40.89 2.27
CA THR A 646 -0.47 41.58 0.97
C THR A 646 0.88 41.69 0.27
N VAL A 647 0.96 41.22 -0.97
CA VAL A 647 2.10 41.39 -1.88
C VAL A 647 1.70 42.35 -2.98
N GLN A 648 2.31 43.53 -3.03
CA GLN A 648 1.95 44.60 -3.97
C GLN A 648 3.01 44.73 -5.07
N PHE A 649 2.62 44.50 -6.32
CA PHE A 649 3.48 44.75 -7.49
C PHE A 649 3.45 46.24 -7.88
N LEU A 650 4.60 46.82 -8.22
CA LEU A 650 4.78 48.29 -8.27
C LEU A 650 5.12 48.86 -9.66
N ASN A 651 5.95 48.19 -10.46
CA ASN A 651 6.65 48.82 -11.58
C ASN A 651 6.45 48.07 -12.91
N ASP A 652 5.22 47.86 -13.34
CA ASP A 652 4.92 47.26 -14.65
C ASP A 652 5.58 47.98 -15.85
N ALA A 653 5.90 47.23 -16.90
CA ALA A 653 6.40 47.68 -18.18
C ALA A 653 5.93 46.75 -19.30
N TRP A 654 5.09 47.25 -20.21
CA TRP A 654 4.51 46.51 -21.35
C TRP A 654 4.86 47.16 -22.69
N ASP A 655 5.28 46.38 -23.69
CA ASP A 655 5.56 46.85 -25.07
C ASP A 655 4.82 46.07 -26.18
N GLY A 656 3.61 45.58 -25.87
CA GLY A 656 2.67 45.09 -26.89
C GLY A 656 2.69 43.58 -27.15
N THR A 657 3.61 42.83 -26.54
CA THR A 657 3.67 41.35 -26.63
C THR A 657 3.95 40.71 -25.26
N PRO A 658 3.47 39.49 -24.99
CA PRO A 658 3.75 38.76 -23.73
C PRO A 658 5.24 38.65 -23.40
N GLU A 659 6.11 38.55 -24.42
CA GLU A 659 7.56 38.45 -24.26
C GLU A 659 8.22 39.78 -23.88
N THR A 660 7.47 40.88 -23.97
CA THR A 660 7.89 42.25 -23.63
C THR A 660 7.04 42.82 -22.48
N ASP A 661 6.60 41.94 -21.60
CA ASP A 661 5.81 42.26 -20.42
C ASP A 661 6.62 42.06 -19.15
N ARG A 662 6.41 42.93 -18.15
CA ARG A 662 7.01 42.76 -16.83
C ARG A 662 5.95 42.30 -15.86
N ASN A 663 6.03 41.03 -15.48
CA ASN A 663 5.07 40.42 -14.56
C ASN A 663 5.75 39.98 -13.27
N LEU A 664 4.98 39.96 -12.18
CA LEU A 664 5.39 39.35 -10.91
C LEU A 664 4.47 38.17 -10.61
N TYR A 665 5.04 37.09 -10.07
CA TYR A 665 4.29 35.90 -9.71
C TYR A 665 4.54 35.53 -8.26
N LEU A 666 3.45 35.26 -7.55
CA LEU A 666 3.44 34.59 -6.27
C LEU A 666 3.15 33.11 -6.53
N GLU A 667 4.15 32.26 -6.32
CA GLU A 667 4.11 30.83 -6.68
C GLU A 667 3.68 29.93 -5.50
N GLY A 668 3.71 30.47 -4.28
CA GLY A 668 3.36 29.74 -3.07
C GLY A 668 3.77 30.48 -1.80
N ALA A 669 3.24 30.02 -0.66
CA ALA A 669 3.64 30.49 0.65
C ALA A 669 3.62 29.37 1.71
N THR A 670 4.47 29.50 2.73
CA THR A 670 4.37 28.70 3.97
C THR A 670 4.35 29.63 5.17
N TYR A 671 3.51 29.34 6.17
CA TYR A 671 3.48 30.03 7.44
C TYR A 671 3.95 29.08 8.56
N ASN A 672 4.98 29.47 9.30
CA ASN A 672 5.65 28.67 10.32
C ASN A 672 5.98 27.22 9.86
N GLY A 673 6.36 27.07 8.59
CA GLY A 673 6.72 25.79 7.97
C GLY A 673 5.55 24.98 7.40
N VAL A 674 4.31 25.44 7.55
CA VAL A 674 3.10 24.80 7.01
C VAL A 674 2.68 25.50 5.71
N ALA A 675 2.32 24.75 4.67
CA ALA A 675 1.85 25.32 3.42
C ALA A 675 0.55 26.13 3.60
N VAL A 676 0.48 27.30 2.96
CA VAL A 676 -0.74 28.11 2.90
C VAL A 676 -1.45 27.77 1.59
N GLU A 677 -2.62 27.12 1.68
CA GLU A 677 -3.39 26.68 0.51
C GLU A 677 -3.88 27.86 -0.36
N GLY A 678 -3.94 27.64 -1.67
CA GLY A 678 -4.52 28.59 -2.63
C GLY A 678 -3.70 29.86 -2.90
N VAL A 679 -2.45 29.93 -2.43
CA VAL A 679 -1.59 31.10 -2.60
C VAL A 679 -0.81 31.04 -3.92
N VAL A 680 -1.50 31.33 -5.02
CA VAL A 680 -0.87 31.53 -6.34
C VAL A 680 -1.49 32.76 -7.00
N ALA A 681 -0.66 33.68 -7.49
CA ALA A 681 -1.15 34.88 -8.19
C ALA A 681 -0.20 35.34 -9.30
N ALA A 682 -0.76 35.67 -10.46
CA ALA A 682 -0.09 36.39 -11.54
C ALA A 682 -0.46 37.88 -11.45
N LEU A 683 0.53 38.74 -11.27
CA LEU A 683 0.39 40.18 -11.12
C LEU A 683 0.92 40.84 -12.40
N GLU A 684 0.05 40.91 -13.42
CA GLU A 684 0.39 41.39 -14.78
C GLU A 684 0.30 42.91 -14.96
N LYS A 685 0.08 43.63 -13.85
CA LYS A 685 0.00 45.09 -13.78
C LYS A 685 0.17 45.51 -12.32
N PRO A 686 0.39 46.79 -12.00
CA PRO A 686 0.60 47.22 -10.62
C PRO A 686 -0.66 46.99 -9.76
N VAL A 687 -0.70 45.85 -9.08
CA VAL A 687 -1.84 45.36 -8.28
C VAL A 687 -1.34 44.53 -7.10
N ALA A 688 -2.18 44.38 -6.08
CA ALA A 688 -1.91 43.54 -4.93
C ALA A 688 -2.51 42.14 -5.08
N ALA A 689 -1.78 41.13 -4.60
CA ALA A 689 -2.34 39.86 -4.17
C ALA A 689 -2.44 39.86 -2.64
N SER A 690 -3.60 39.47 -2.11
CA SER A 690 -3.82 39.36 -0.67
C SER A 690 -4.35 37.98 -0.30
N PHE A 691 -3.88 37.44 0.82
CA PHE A 691 -4.33 36.16 1.38
C PHE A 691 -4.23 36.20 2.91
N THR A 692 -4.92 35.30 3.61
CA THR A 692 -4.90 35.26 5.07
C THR A 692 -4.11 34.07 5.60
N VAL A 693 -3.38 34.28 6.69
CA VAL A 693 -2.73 33.20 7.47
C VAL A 693 -3.32 33.19 8.88
N LEU A 694 -3.51 31.99 9.43
CA LEU A 694 -3.94 31.82 10.83
C LEU A 694 -2.70 31.57 11.68
N ASP A 695 -2.38 32.52 12.55
CA ASP A 695 -1.36 32.33 13.57
C ASP A 695 -1.97 31.65 14.80
N MET A 696 -1.49 30.45 15.12
CA MET A 696 -1.95 29.67 16.27
C MET A 696 -1.20 30.05 17.57
N GLY A 697 -0.24 30.98 17.50
CA GLY A 697 0.67 31.35 18.59
C GLY A 697 1.97 30.54 18.56
N PRO A 698 2.93 30.81 19.48
CA PRO A 698 4.27 30.25 19.43
C PRO A 698 4.25 28.72 19.58
N VAL A 699 4.72 28.03 18.53
CA VAL A 699 4.82 26.57 18.44
C VAL A 699 6.13 26.08 19.07
N GLY A 700 6.07 25.20 20.07
CA GLY A 700 7.23 24.69 20.78
C GLY A 700 7.96 23.58 20.01
N ALA A 701 9.26 23.76 19.73
CA ALA A 701 10.13 22.66 19.30
C ALA A 701 10.18 21.55 20.38
N PRO A 702 10.41 20.28 20.02
CA PRO A 702 10.52 19.19 20.98
C PRO A 702 11.56 19.48 22.06
N VAL A 703 11.19 19.31 23.32
CA VAL A 703 12.08 19.57 24.47
C VAL A 703 12.48 18.28 25.17
N THR A 704 13.66 18.31 25.81
CA THR A 704 14.07 17.27 26.77
C THR A 704 13.98 17.82 28.18
N THR A 705 13.13 17.23 29.00
CA THR A 705 12.90 17.61 30.40
C THR A 705 13.34 16.47 31.31
N THR A 706 13.89 16.80 32.48
CA THR A 706 14.27 15.80 33.50
C THR A 706 13.62 16.14 34.83
N ILE A 707 12.97 15.17 35.45
CA ILE A 707 12.27 15.29 36.74
C ILE A 707 12.66 14.15 37.68
N GLY A 708 12.54 14.40 38.98
CA GLY A 708 12.87 13.41 40.01
C GLY A 708 14.37 13.26 40.25
N ALA A 709 14.72 12.28 41.10
CA ALA A 709 16.10 11.96 41.46
C ALA A 709 16.18 10.52 42.00
N GLY A 710 17.24 9.81 41.62
CA GLY A 710 17.49 8.43 42.02
C GLY A 710 18.21 7.65 40.91
N PRO A 711 18.60 6.39 41.16
CA PRO A 711 19.33 5.55 40.22
C PRO A 711 18.45 5.00 39.08
N ASP A 712 17.13 4.97 39.27
CA ASP A 712 16.20 4.31 38.35
C ASP A 712 15.63 5.34 37.36
N GLY A 713 15.62 5.03 36.07
CA GLY A 713 15.27 5.99 35.01
C GLY A 713 14.24 5.47 34.02
N LEU A 714 13.07 6.12 33.99
CA LEU A 714 12.02 5.93 33.00
C LEU A 714 12.02 7.09 32.01
N VAL A 715 12.05 6.82 30.71
CA VAL A 715 12.00 7.86 29.66
C VAL A 715 10.64 7.79 28.98
N LEU A 716 9.91 8.91 28.96
CA LEU A 716 8.61 9.04 28.28
C LEU A 716 8.75 9.88 27.01
N ARG A 717 7.96 9.54 26.00
CA ARG A 717 7.75 10.34 24.79
C ARG A 717 6.34 10.91 24.81
N VAL A 718 6.22 12.23 24.78
CA VAL A 718 4.94 12.93 24.92
C VAL A 718 4.78 13.96 23.82
N SER A 719 3.62 14.01 23.18
CA SER A 719 3.25 15.04 22.20
C SER A 719 1.85 15.58 22.48
N GLN A 720 1.45 16.62 21.77
CA GLN A 720 0.15 17.27 21.93
C GLN A 720 -0.51 17.65 20.61
N ASP A 721 -1.83 17.81 20.66
CA ASP A 721 -2.54 18.72 19.78
C ASP A 721 -2.72 20.02 20.57
N ALA A 722 -2.01 21.08 20.19
CA ALA A 722 -2.07 22.34 20.91
C ALA A 722 -3.29 23.15 20.46
N TYR A 723 -4.14 23.51 21.40
CA TYR A 723 -5.26 24.41 21.14
C TYR A 723 -5.52 25.32 22.34
N ARG A 724 -5.46 26.65 22.14
CA ARG A 724 -5.58 27.69 23.18
C ARG A 724 -4.57 27.58 24.34
N GLY A 725 -3.38 27.06 24.05
CA GLY A 725 -2.31 26.77 25.03
C GLY A 725 -1.95 25.28 25.05
N ASP A 726 -0.88 24.96 25.79
CA ASP A 726 -0.31 23.61 25.83
C ASP A 726 -1.08 22.64 26.72
N ALA A 727 -1.01 21.35 26.37
CA ALA A 727 -1.46 20.26 27.18
C ALA A 727 -0.58 20.12 28.43
N ALA A 728 -1.19 20.30 29.59
CA ALA A 728 -0.55 20.22 30.90
C ALA A 728 -0.83 18.86 31.54
N TYR A 729 0.21 18.26 32.14
CA TYR A 729 0.13 16.93 32.73
C TYR A 729 0.99 16.76 33.97
N THR A 730 0.69 15.74 34.78
CA THR A 730 1.58 15.26 35.86
C THR A 730 2.01 13.82 35.61
N VAL A 731 3.13 13.43 36.23
CA VAL A 731 3.62 12.05 36.22
C VAL A 731 3.73 11.54 37.65
N SER A 732 3.25 10.33 37.89
CA SER A 732 3.43 9.62 39.15
C SER A 732 3.88 8.18 38.93
N VAL A 733 4.71 7.66 39.84
CA VAL A 733 5.09 6.25 39.90
C VAL A 733 4.69 5.68 41.26
N ASP A 734 4.02 4.53 41.27
CA ASP A 734 3.44 3.88 42.46
C ASP A 734 2.58 4.84 43.31
N GLY A 735 1.82 5.70 42.63
CA GLY A 735 0.95 6.69 43.26
C GLY A 735 1.68 7.92 43.85
N VAL A 736 3.01 8.00 43.72
CA VAL A 736 3.80 9.17 44.14
C VAL A 736 4.10 10.06 42.94
N GLN A 737 3.61 11.31 42.96
CA GLN A 737 3.91 12.29 41.91
C GLN A 737 5.41 12.63 41.90
N ILE A 738 6.01 12.56 40.71
CA ILE A 738 7.40 12.93 40.48
C ILE A 738 7.41 14.27 39.72
N GLY A 739 8.07 15.28 40.29
CA GLY A 739 8.08 16.63 39.71
C GLY A 739 6.77 17.42 39.90
N GLY A 740 6.62 18.49 39.13
CA GLY A 740 5.45 19.39 39.15
C GLY A 740 4.47 19.13 38.00
N VAL A 741 3.59 20.10 37.73
CA VAL A 741 2.82 20.14 36.48
C VAL A 741 3.75 20.50 35.33
N LEU A 742 3.72 19.69 34.28
CA LEU A 742 4.49 19.82 33.06
C LEU A 742 3.57 20.27 31.92
N THR A 743 4.15 20.78 30.84
CA THR A 743 3.45 21.10 29.59
C THR A 743 4.13 20.40 28.43
N ALA A 744 3.35 19.83 27.52
CA ALA A 744 3.86 19.32 26.25
C ALA A 744 4.21 20.48 25.32
N SER A 745 5.24 20.32 24.51
CA SER A 745 5.70 21.31 23.53
C SER A 745 5.58 20.75 22.10
N ALA A 746 6.05 19.51 21.89
CA ALA A 746 6.03 18.87 20.58
C ALA A 746 4.61 18.61 20.05
N LEU A 747 4.34 19.03 18.80
CA LEU A 747 3.10 18.73 18.10
C LEU A 747 3.10 17.33 17.51
N ARG A 748 2.03 16.57 17.75
CA ARG A 748 1.88 15.22 17.20
C ARG A 748 1.89 15.21 15.67
N SER A 749 1.33 16.25 15.04
CA SER A 749 1.31 16.42 13.58
C SER A 749 2.71 16.52 12.94
N THR A 750 3.74 16.84 13.71
CA THR A 750 5.13 16.92 13.23
C THR A 750 5.88 15.59 13.32
N GLY A 751 5.24 14.53 13.84
CA GLY A 751 5.89 13.24 14.10
C GLY A 751 6.97 13.30 15.18
N SER A 752 7.03 14.40 15.96
CA SER A 752 8.02 14.62 17.01
C SER A 752 7.37 14.52 18.39
N SER A 753 8.16 14.13 19.40
CA SER A 753 7.74 14.05 20.80
C SER A 753 8.76 14.72 21.72
N ASP A 754 8.29 15.32 22.80
CA ASP A 754 9.13 15.69 23.93
C ASP A 754 9.75 14.43 24.54
N THR A 755 10.93 14.58 25.11
CA THR A 755 11.61 13.54 25.89
C THR A 755 11.52 13.90 27.37
N LEU A 756 10.86 13.08 28.18
CA LEU A 756 10.80 13.29 29.63
C LEU A 756 11.54 12.18 30.36
N ASN A 757 12.69 12.52 30.95
CA ASN A 757 13.44 11.62 31.82
C ASN A 757 12.90 11.72 33.26
N VAL A 758 12.40 10.61 33.79
CA VAL A 758 11.80 10.49 35.12
C VAL A 758 12.69 9.62 35.98
N PHE A 759 13.29 10.21 37.02
CA PHE A 759 14.20 9.50 37.93
C PHE A 759 13.56 9.23 39.31
N GLY A 760 13.81 8.05 39.86
CA GLY A 760 13.32 7.63 41.17
C GLY A 760 14.20 6.59 41.87
N ASN A 761 13.80 6.21 43.08
CA ASN A 761 14.30 5.04 43.81
C ASN A 761 13.11 4.09 43.99
N TRP A 762 12.87 3.22 43.02
CA TRP A 762 11.72 2.32 42.98
C TRP A 762 12.09 0.91 43.46
N GLY A 763 13.35 0.51 43.29
CA GLY A 763 13.87 -0.79 43.72
C GLY A 763 13.37 -1.94 42.83
N GLU A 764 13.86 -3.16 43.07
CA GLU A 764 13.50 -4.30 42.23
C GLU A 764 12.01 -4.66 42.32
N GLY A 765 11.35 -4.81 41.17
CA GLY A 765 9.95 -5.20 41.09
C GLY A 765 9.17 -4.54 39.95
N VAL A 766 7.86 -4.78 39.94
CA VAL A 766 6.93 -4.16 39.00
C VAL A 766 6.38 -2.87 39.60
N HIS A 767 6.46 -1.80 38.84
CA HIS A 767 6.01 -0.45 39.20
C HIS A 767 4.94 0.04 38.25
N GLU A 768 4.02 0.87 38.74
CA GLU A 768 2.97 1.49 37.95
C GLU A 768 3.31 2.96 37.66
N ALA A 769 3.41 3.33 36.39
CA ALA A 769 3.52 4.72 35.94
C ALA A 769 2.15 5.26 35.50
N ARG A 770 1.88 6.51 35.86
CA ARG A 770 0.63 7.20 35.54
C ARG A 770 0.92 8.63 35.06
N ILE A 771 0.40 8.95 33.87
CA ILE A 771 0.47 10.28 33.25
C ILE A 771 -0.94 10.85 33.23
N GLU A 772 -1.19 11.93 33.96
CA GLU A 772 -2.51 12.56 34.07
C GLU A 772 -2.58 13.83 33.23
N PHE A 773 -3.45 13.87 32.22
CA PHE A 773 -3.76 15.08 31.44
C PHE A 773 -4.77 15.96 32.21
N LEU A 774 -4.52 17.27 32.29
CA LEU A 774 -5.18 18.16 33.26
C LEU A 774 -6.11 19.21 32.65
N ASN A 775 -5.82 19.73 31.46
CA ASN A 775 -6.39 20.98 30.99
C ASN A 775 -6.87 20.92 29.53
N ASP A 776 -7.90 20.12 29.26
CA ASP A 776 -8.57 20.09 27.95
C ASP A 776 -9.19 21.46 27.55
N ALA A 777 -9.23 21.72 26.25
CA ALA A 777 -9.96 22.81 25.61
C ALA A 777 -10.53 22.34 24.26
N TRP A 778 -11.85 22.13 24.18
CA TRP A 778 -12.53 21.75 22.93
C TRP A 778 -13.11 22.95 22.16
N GLY A 779 -12.78 23.07 20.88
CA GLY A 779 -13.24 24.12 19.96
C GLY A 779 -14.43 23.77 19.08
N GLY A 780 -14.88 22.51 19.05
CA GLY A 780 -16.02 22.06 18.25
C GLY A 780 -15.66 21.12 17.10
N THR A 781 -14.37 21.00 16.75
CA THR A 781 -13.85 20.08 15.71
C THR A 781 -12.55 19.41 16.19
N PRO A 782 -12.17 18.23 15.66
CA PRO A 782 -10.92 17.56 16.03
C PRO A 782 -9.65 18.42 15.88
N GLU A 783 -9.63 19.33 14.90
CA GLU A 783 -8.50 20.25 14.64
C GLU A 783 -8.43 21.41 15.63
N THR A 784 -9.49 21.59 16.43
CA THR A 784 -9.61 22.60 17.46
C THR A 784 -9.73 21.97 18.85
N ASP A 785 -9.18 20.78 19.03
CA ASP A 785 -9.11 20.07 20.31
C ASP A 785 -7.74 20.18 20.94
N ARG A 786 -7.68 20.19 22.28
CA ARG A 786 -6.42 20.05 22.99
C ARG A 786 -6.28 18.63 23.53
N ASN A 787 -5.35 17.90 22.95
CA ASN A 787 -5.10 16.51 23.30
C ASN A 787 -3.68 16.32 23.83
N LEU A 788 -3.51 15.34 24.72
CA LEU A 788 -2.19 14.86 25.14
C LEU A 788 -1.98 13.43 24.63
N PHE A 789 -0.78 13.14 24.15
CA PHE A 789 -0.41 11.82 23.67
C PHE A 789 0.81 11.30 24.42
N LEU A 790 0.71 10.07 24.89
CA LEU A 790 1.86 9.28 25.30
C LEU A 790 2.26 8.43 24.09
N ASP A 791 3.37 8.76 23.47
CA ASP A 791 3.84 8.14 22.22
C ASP A 791 4.69 6.89 22.46
N GLY A 792 5.21 6.73 23.67
CA GLY A 792 6.03 5.58 24.06
C GLY A 792 6.76 5.79 25.38
N ALA A 793 7.31 4.71 25.93
CA ALA A 793 8.24 4.76 27.05
C ALA A 793 9.35 3.72 26.94
N THR A 794 10.52 4.03 27.52
CA THR A 794 11.62 3.09 27.70
C THR A 794 12.13 3.09 29.13
N TYR A 795 12.50 1.92 29.64
CA TYR A 795 13.13 1.74 30.94
C TYR A 795 14.40 0.88 30.78
N GLY A 796 15.54 1.34 31.30
CA GLY A 796 16.83 0.67 31.08
C GLY A 796 17.26 0.54 29.61
N GLY A 797 16.68 1.34 28.71
CA GLY A 797 16.88 1.28 27.26
C GLY A 797 15.98 0.28 26.50
N ALA A 798 15.18 -0.51 27.21
CA ALA A 798 14.18 -1.40 26.61
C ALA A 798 12.81 -0.72 26.49
N VAL A 799 12.04 -1.08 25.47
CA VAL A 799 10.67 -0.57 25.25
C VAL A 799 9.71 -1.12 26.31
N VAL A 800 8.91 -0.24 26.92
CA VAL A 800 7.85 -0.62 27.85
C VAL A 800 6.56 -0.89 27.06
N ASN A 801 6.15 -2.16 26.97
CA ASN A 801 4.95 -2.54 26.24
C ASN A 801 3.68 -1.98 26.89
N GLY A 802 2.79 -1.41 26.07
CA GLY A 802 1.54 -0.79 26.53
C GLY A 802 1.67 0.67 26.98
N ALA A 803 2.86 1.27 26.92
CA ALA A 803 3.09 2.67 27.27
C ALA A 803 2.77 3.65 26.12
N THR A 804 1.57 3.54 25.55
CA THR A 804 1.04 4.45 24.53
C THR A 804 -0.40 4.81 24.83
N ALA A 805 -0.80 6.07 24.70
CA ALA A 805 -2.17 6.50 24.97
C ALA A 805 -2.53 7.82 24.26
N THR A 806 -3.82 7.97 23.95
CA THR A 806 -4.42 9.21 23.46
C THR A 806 -5.38 9.72 24.54
N LEU A 807 -5.17 10.95 25.01
CA LEU A 807 -5.97 11.58 26.05
C LEU A 807 -6.66 12.82 25.48
N GLU A 808 -7.88 12.62 24.95
CA GLU A 808 -8.73 13.67 24.33
C GLU A 808 -9.55 14.48 25.35
N ARG A 809 -9.36 14.20 26.64
CA ARG A 809 -10.03 14.85 27.77
C ARG A 809 -9.24 14.57 29.04
N PRO A 810 -9.42 15.33 30.13
CA PRO A 810 -8.65 15.13 31.35
C PRO A 810 -8.83 13.70 31.86
N GLY A 811 -7.71 13.01 32.11
CA GLY A 811 -7.68 11.57 32.35
C GLY A 811 -6.27 11.02 32.33
N ALA A 812 -6.14 9.72 32.61
CA ALA A 812 -4.85 9.09 32.87
C ALA A 812 -4.47 8.02 31.85
N ALA A 813 -3.21 8.05 31.40
CA ALA A 813 -2.54 6.90 30.84
C ALA A 813 -1.84 6.14 31.98
N VAL A 814 -2.06 4.83 32.10
CA VAL A 814 -1.48 3.98 33.14
C VAL A 814 -0.83 2.76 32.49
N PHE A 815 0.42 2.47 32.87
CA PHE A 815 1.14 1.29 32.41
C PHE A 815 2.13 0.83 33.48
N THR A 816 2.58 -0.42 33.39
CA THR A 816 3.56 -0.99 34.31
C THR A 816 4.91 -1.18 33.65
N PHE A 817 5.99 -1.02 34.41
CA PHE A 817 7.36 -1.36 34.01
C PHE A 817 8.04 -2.16 35.11
N GLU A 818 9.05 -2.96 34.76
CA GLU A 818 9.74 -3.85 35.70
C GLU A 818 11.22 -3.44 35.82
N ASP A 819 11.67 -3.27 37.06
CA ASP A 819 13.08 -3.12 37.40
C ASP A 819 13.66 -4.49 37.79
N ALA A 820 14.50 -5.04 36.92
CA ALA A 820 15.09 -6.36 37.07
C ALA A 820 16.47 -6.30 37.74
N ALA A 821 16.70 -7.20 38.70
CA ALA A 821 17.95 -7.31 39.44
C ALA A 821 19.19 -7.30 38.53
N THR A 822 20.10 -6.34 38.75
CA THR A 822 21.36 -6.26 38.01
C THR A 822 22.29 -7.41 38.38
N SER A 823 22.35 -8.46 37.55
CA SER A 823 23.45 -9.43 37.60
C SER A 823 24.72 -8.77 37.07
N GLY A 824 25.58 -8.28 37.95
CA GLY A 824 26.84 -7.66 37.58
C GLY A 824 27.86 -8.64 36.99
N SER A 825 28.37 -8.35 35.78
CA SER A 825 29.81 -8.24 35.53
C SER A 825 30.08 -7.49 34.21
N ALA A 826 31.01 -6.54 34.29
CA ALA A 826 31.40 -5.51 33.33
C ALA A 826 31.77 -5.96 31.90
N ASN A 827 31.67 -5.03 30.94
CA ASN A 827 32.87 -4.42 30.35
C ASN A 827 32.59 -3.04 29.72
N ASN A 828 33.32 -2.04 30.21
CA ASN A 828 33.55 -0.73 29.60
C ASN A 828 34.45 -0.88 28.36
N ALA A 829 33.95 -0.45 27.21
CA ALA A 829 34.66 0.08 26.02
C ALA A 829 33.58 0.25 24.93
N ASP A 830 33.34 1.35 24.24
CA ASP A 830 34.07 2.57 24.00
C ASP A 830 33.01 3.66 23.69
N LEU A 831 33.03 4.75 24.45
CA LEU A 831 32.67 6.07 23.92
C LEU A 831 33.99 6.68 23.47
N LEU A 832 34.17 6.96 22.18
CA LEU A 832 35.05 8.03 21.66
C LEU A 832 34.83 8.27 20.14
N PHE A 833 34.32 9.47 19.86
CA PHE A 833 34.42 10.32 18.65
C PHE A 833 33.69 9.97 17.33
N ALA A 834 32.60 10.72 17.12
CA ALA A 834 32.33 11.67 16.03
C ALA A 834 32.90 11.42 14.62
N SER A 835 31.98 11.28 13.66
CA SER A 835 31.85 12.17 12.50
C SER A 835 30.40 12.18 12.02
#